data_AF-A0A9D1X9Z7-F1
#
_entry.id   AF-A0A9D1X9Z7-F1
#
_cell.length_a   1.000
_cell.length_b   1.000
_cell.length_c   1.000
_cell.angle_alpha   90.00
_cell.angle_beta   90.00
_cell.angle_gamma   90.00
#
_symmetry.space_group_name_H-M   'P 1'
#
loop_
_entity.id
_entity.type
_entity.pdbx_description
1 polymer ?
#
loop_
_entity_poly.entity_id
_entity_poly.type
_entity_poly.pdbx_seq_one_letter_code
_entity_poly.pdbx_strand_id
1 'polypeptide(L)'
;MKRTNLFTRILLIGLCFLSSLVMALAQGQGKEPVRISTQEELLDVLSSPLRAGEEIMDIFIEKDLLVDTVVVVRNTTPIRIHGNSFIRDKGFSESIFVLEYGTNLTLESDIDGANEVSNAPEIVVREGATFCLNGSNITNVTHSKALMGIIENAGTMRMTGGKFGEYKSLEVKFDVIPYCCLNTGTLTLMSGNIDGTVSNRGKMIINQNASQSFNVKNILCGDTPLEIVSPLHTNLSLSKGNPLLSNSGFKNGETVAQGGSNYQLTESDREHLVFRGINIVTELSGNQIRIKSGGSGIIIVQFDLQALIDQATGTAQSPTLITVPEKGITLSKTVTIKDKHVKITGGKISADFSETKWLKMFVVESGSLTLEDITLDGNRGEKLTTPAEETCTFIHQKGGVCHLNDGVRMTNAFGHLDYLNALILQKGTTYVHDGCFISDNLCLLGGCVYVDKEAILVMDGGMIFGNNPIQGEYWYGGVYVAGQLDFYGGEISHHMDSNISIAGVVNYGSAATNKNIFSESMMFHKGGVLNMNRPLTYNVTLTFDEKVQPGDVLVRANGYQLTESDLGHFKLPEGYRLEKKDNTFVLAKAGVSGISTLQELIDAIDKAPAGTATVPTVLNIVKAIPVTQTIVIKNKHIKLTGENLTFNNGATGNIRFFSLEGAASLTIEKATLNGTVAGASHYCSFFHVSNQSTLNLSWVTMTGAHSNIENWALLTVLGTCNAEFTSFHNNTGNGLIYIGSSATCHFNGAEMNIASNNCIVGNTVYPLIYNYGVLNYNGGSLTNNVAVPFVNYGEMNLGKGLMVSNPLWNYNIENAALVYGSLTIDGGNFQDDIYLGKKTGKGCVTICEMVSNNQLTLVCPDAEDGWVAIKGGKGYKLTEADLRRIVLADDLSKEYRLALENNTLVLRALAGQKYNVIVGSCLNGTLKSDKSQAAKGEVVTITATPAAGYKLYADQLCYNHYYQLQATADKNVFTFNMPSTHAHVEAEFIPEKSNITPPDTTLFTPDDGVSPAPGIGNLDSLIIILGGDPDLEIDAKPVDENDLPGEMRDAIDRETTKGSELIGSLEELISRLDSKGNVETLYTIPSGKVRLTFFIKSSNLRAAGGQYYILCYSQGEVSTIIPEYDPESRTVTFETDRMGIFSVLYGQPTTANERITDGKAFIQVVTNGDRIEIHNLPTGIPYQIFDFSGRMVYGGIGNGGILSWNPATKGAYIIYIEGKSYKISF
;
A
#
# COMPACT_ATOMS: atom_id res chain seq x y z
N MET A 1 -20.65 44.41 -91.99
CA MET A 1 -20.87 43.54 -93.19
C MET A 1 -19.84 42.42 -93.13
N LYS A 2 -20.12 41.13 -93.20
CA LYS A 2 -21.33 40.34 -93.44
C LYS A 2 -21.15 39.01 -92.72
N ARG A 3 -22.28 38.45 -92.29
CA ARG A 3 -22.47 37.11 -91.75
C ARG A 3 -21.76 36.03 -92.58
N THR A 4 -21.62 34.88 -91.90
CA THR A 4 -21.57 33.51 -92.43
C THR A 4 -20.21 33.00 -92.90
N ASN A 5 -19.49 32.39 -91.96
CA ASN A 5 -19.07 31.00 -92.15
C ASN A 5 -19.00 30.27 -90.80
N LEU A 6 -20.17 30.19 -90.16
CA LEU A 6 -20.42 29.34 -88.99
C LEU A 6 -20.26 27.85 -89.35
N PHE A 7 -20.49 27.49 -90.62
CA PHE A 7 -20.38 26.12 -91.13
C PHE A 7 -18.93 25.58 -91.14
N THR A 8 -17.93 26.41 -91.45
CA THR A 8 -16.53 25.97 -91.49
C THR A 8 -15.93 25.81 -90.08
N ARG A 9 -16.41 26.59 -89.09
CA ARG A 9 -16.01 26.44 -87.69
C ARG A 9 -16.71 25.28 -86.98
N ILE A 10 -17.97 24.98 -87.32
CA ILE A 10 -18.67 23.79 -86.79
C ILE A 10 -18.07 22.50 -87.35
N LEU A 11 -17.59 22.49 -88.61
CA LEU A 11 -16.93 21.31 -89.18
C LEU A 11 -15.53 21.06 -88.58
N LEU A 12 -14.74 22.11 -88.29
CA LEU A 12 -13.43 21.97 -87.63
C LEU A 12 -13.55 21.59 -86.15
N ILE A 13 -14.53 22.15 -85.43
CA ILE A 13 -14.83 21.76 -84.05
C ILE A 13 -15.38 20.33 -84.03
N GLY A 14 -16.24 19.95 -84.99
CA GLY A 14 -16.75 18.58 -85.13
C GLY A 14 -15.67 17.53 -85.40
N LEU A 15 -14.64 17.86 -86.19
CA LEU A 15 -13.50 16.96 -86.47
C LEU A 15 -12.51 16.86 -85.30
N CYS A 16 -12.29 17.94 -84.54
CA CYS A 16 -11.48 17.88 -83.31
C CYS A 16 -12.20 17.15 -82.17
N PHE A 17 -13.53 17.29 -82.05
CA PHE A 17 -14.32 16.52 -81.09
C PHE A 17 -14.47 15.04 -81.51
N LEU A 18 -14.49 14.71 -82.82
CA LEU A 18 -14.47 13.32 -83.25
C LEU A 18 -13.11 12.66 -83.01
N SER A 19 -11.98 13.37 -83.16
CA SER A 19 -10.67 12.77 -82.85
C SER A 19 -10.46 12.58 -81.34
N SER A 20 -10.98 13.48 -80.50
CA SER A 20 -10.92 13.32 -79.03
C SER A 20 -11.93 12.32 -78.50
N LEU A 21 -13.14 12.19 -79.09
CA LEU A 21 -14.08 11.12 -78.73
C LEU A 21 -13.62 9.76 -79.25
N VAL A 22 -13.00 9.66 -80.43
CA VAL A 22 -12.53 8.37 -80.95
C VAL A 22 -11.23 7.94 -80.26
N MET A 23 -10.37 8.86 -79.79
CA MET A 23 -9.28 8.51 -78.87
C MET A 23 -9.76 8.20 -77.44
N ALA A 24 -10.79 8.88 -76.93
CA ALA A 24 -11.39 8.57 -75.61
C ALA A 24 -12.22 7.27 -75.62
N LEU A 25 -12.89 6.94 -76.73
CA LEU A 25 -13.62 5.68 -76.90
C LEU A 25 -12.69 4.49 -77.21
N ALA A 26 -11.45 4.75 -77.66
CA ALA A 26 -10.41 3.73 -77.81
C ALA A 26 -9.52 3.54 -76.56
N GLN A 27 -9.50 4.51 -75.63
CA GLN A 27 -8.80 4.40 -74.33
C GLN A 27 -9.73 4.01 -73.16
N GLY A 28 -11.04 3.94 -73.39
CA GLY A 28 -12.07 3.69 -72.36
C GLY A 28 -12.63 2.27 -72.31
N GLN A 29 -12.10 1.31 -73.08
CA GLN A 29 -12.34 -0.11 -72.77
C GLN A 29 -11.31 -0.57 -71.74
N GLY A 30 -11.53 -0.19 -70.47
CA GLY A 30 -10.90 -0.90 -69.37
C GLY A 30 -11.23 -2.38 -69.53
N LYS A 31 -10.21 -3.24 -69.59
CA LYS A 31 -10.41 -4.69 -69.54
C LYS A 31 -11.19 -5.01 -68.26
N GLU A 32 -12.10 -5.99 -68.34
CA GLU A 32 -12.88 -6.39 -67.16
C GLU A 32 -11.94 -6.72 -65.99
N PRO A 33 -12.29 -6.31 -64.76
CA PRO A 33 -11.47 -6.57 -63.59
C PRO A 33 -11.28 -8.07 -63.40
N VAL A 34 -10.15 -8.44 -62.79
CA VAL A 34 -9.90 -9.84 -62.42
C VAL A 34 -10.86 -10.21 -61.29
N ARG A 35 -11.86 -11.02 -61.62
CA ARG A 35 -12.86 -11.50 -60.67
C ARG A 35 -12.29 -12.65 -59.87
N ILE A 36 -12.37 -12.54 -58.55
CA ILE A 36 -11.91 -13.56 -57.61
C ILE A 36 -13.00 -13.88 -56.59
N SER A 37 -13.02 -15.13 -56.16
CA SER A 37 -13.96 -15.72 -55.20
C SER A 37 -13.25 -16.45 -54.05
N THR A 38 -11.92 -16.63 -54.11
CA THR A 38 -11.13 -17.28 -53.04
C THR A 38 -9.85 -16.49 -52.71
N GLN A 39 -9.28 -16.74 -51.52
CA GLN A 39 -8.00 -16.15 -51.11
C GLN A 39 -6.83 -16.66 -51.97
N GLU A 40 -6.85 -17.93 -52.38
CA GLU A 40 -5.82 -18.51 -53.27
C GLU A 40 -5.77 -17.77 -54.61
N GLU A 41 -6.94 -17.49 -55.21
CA GLU A 41 -7.04 -16.71 -56.45
C GLU A 41 -6.49 -15.29 -56.28
N LEU A 42 -6.71 -14.65 -55.12
CA LEU A 42 -6.12 -13.34 -54.81
C LEU A 42 -4.60 -13.41 -54.79
N LEU A 43 -4.02 -14.38 -54.09
CA LEU A 43 -2.56 -14.54 -53.98
C LEU A 43 -1.92 -14.83 -55.34
N ASP A 44 -2.56 -15.67 -56.16
CA ASP A 44 -2.12 -15.97 -57.53
C ASP A 44 -2.12 -14.70 -58.40
N VAL A 45 -3.18 -13.90 -58.34
CA VAL A 45 -3.27 -12.65 -59.10
C VAL A 45 -2.24 -11.64 -58.63
N LEU A 46 -2.05 -11.47 -57.33
CA LEU A 46 -1.05 -10.55 -56.77
C LEU A 46 0.39 -10.95 -57.13
N SER A 47 0.65 -12.25 -57.34
CA SER A 47 1.94 -12.76 -57.80
C SER A 47 2.18 -12.65 -59.31
N SER A 48 1.13 -12.33 -60.09
CA SER A 48 1.19 -12.26 -61.55
C SER A 48 1.67 -10.90 -62.08
N PRO A 49 2.34 -10.84 -63.24
CA PRO A 49 2.65 -9.57 -63.90
C PRO A 49 1.37 -8.89 -64.43
N LEU A 50 1.40 -7.57 -64.54
CA LEU A 50 0.32 -6.77 -65.13
C LEU A 50 0.01 -7.22 -66.56
N ARG A 51 -1.27 -7.32 -66.93
CA ARG A 51 -1.67 -7.75 -68.28
C ARG A 51 -1.26 -6.69 -69.30
N ALA A 52 -0.86 -7.12 -70.49
CA ALA A 52 -0.44 -6.21 -71.55
C ALA A 52 -1.53 -5.15 -71.86
N GLY A 53 -1.17 -3.87 -71.75
CA GLY A 53 -2.04 -2.72 -72.01
C GLY A 53 -2.86 -2.23 -70.81
N GLU A 54 -2.70 -2.80 -69.62
CA GLU A 54 -3.26 -2.26 -68.37
C GLU A 54 -2.26 -1.31 -67.69
N GLU A 55 -2.76 -0.26 -67.05
CA GLU A 55 -1.97 0.67 -66.22
C GLU A 55 -2.13 0.38 -64.72
N ILE A 56 -3.16 -0.38 -64.36
CA ILE A 56 -3.52 -0.77 -62.99
C ILE A 56 -4.03 -2.21 -63.00
N MET A 57 -3.65 -2.98 -61.99
CA MET A 57 -4.22 -4.31 -61.73
C MET A 57 -5.53 -4.13 -60.96
N ASP A 58 -6.66 -4.22 -61.67
CA ASP A 58 -8.00 -4.04 -61.10
C ASP A 58 -8.62 -5.41 -60.71
N ILE A 59 -8.90 -5.60 -59.42
CA ILE A 59 -9.35 -6.87 -58.83
C ILE A 59 -10.74 -6.67 -58.20
N PHE A 60 -11.70 -7.51 -58.61
CA PHE A 60 -13.07 -7.50 -58.11
C PHE A 60 -13.35 -8.73 -57.24
N ILE A 61 -13.76 -8.51 -55.99
CA ILE A 61 -14.12 -9.56 -55.03
C ILE A 61 -15.61 -9.91 -55.16
N GLU A 62 -15.91 -11.11 -55.64
CA GLU A 62 -17.30 -11.52 -55.96
C GLU A 62 -18.15 -11.89 -54.74
N LYS A 63 -17.53 -12.31 -53.64
CA LYS A 63 -18.16 -12.65 -52.36
C LYS A 63 -17.17 -12.42 -51.21
N ASP A 64 -17.66 -12.32 -49.97
CA ASP A 64 -16.78 -12.13 -48.82
C ASP A 64 -15.68 -13.21 -48.77
N LEU A 65 -14.42 -12.77 -48.63
CA LEU A 65 -13.23 -13.62 -48.61
C LEU A 65 -12.81 -13.89 -47.17
N LEU A 66 -12.87 -15.15 -46.75
CA LEU A 66 -12.20 -15.58 -45.51
C LEU A 66 -10.68 -15.53 -45.71
N VAL A 67 -10.00 -14.93 -44.74
CA VAL A 67 -8.55 -14.76 -44.71
C VAL A 67 -7.97 -15.63 -43.60
N ASP A 68 -7.31 -16.71 -43.99
CA ASP A 68 -6.66 -17.69 -43.09
C ASP A 68 -5.12 -17.63 -43.12
N THR A 69 -4.57 -16.88 -44.08
CA THR A 69 -3.15 -16.58 -44.20
C THR A 69 -2.90 -15.11 -44.54
N VAL A 70 -1.67 -14.62 -44.32
CA VAL A 70 -1.32 -13.21 -44.56
C VAL A 70 -1.32 -12.90 -46.06
N VAL A 71 -2.04 -11.87 -46.50
CA VAL A 71 -1.98 -11.36 -47.88
C VAL A 71 -0.76 -10.44 -48.03
N VAL A 72 0.37 -11.04 -48.39
CA VAL A 72 1.62 -10.30 -48.64
C VAL A 72 1.63 -9.74 -50.06
N VAL A 73 1.56 -8.41 -50.19
CA VAL A 73 1.63 -7.73 -51.49
C VAL A 73 3.08 -7.39 -51.79
N ARG A 74 3.61 -7.91 -52.90
CA ARG A 74 4.98 -7.62 -53.41
C ARG A 74 4.98 -6.97 -54.78
N ASN A 75 3.81 -6.85 -55.39
CA ASN A 75 3.67 -6.36 -56.75
C ASN A 75 3.90 -4.84 -56.79
N THR A 76 4.81 -4.41 -57.65
CA THR A 76 5.15 -2.98 -57.80
C THR A 76 4.24 -2.25 -58.79
N THR A 77 3.35 -2.97 -59.47
CA THR A 77 2.33 -2.33 -60.30
C THR A 77 1.23 -1.74 -59.41
N PRO A 78 0.59 -0.63 -59.82
CA PRO A 78 -0.56 -0.11 -59.10
C PRO A 78 -1.68 -1.16 -59.05
N ILE A 79 -2.25 -1.39 -57.87
CA ILE A 79 -3.31 -2.38 -57.63
C ILE A 79 -4.54 -1.64 -57.09
N ARG A 80 -5.72 -2.02 -57.58
CA ARG A 80 -7.01 -1.63 -57.01
C ARG A 80 -7.80 -2.88 -56.64
N ILE A 81 -8.27 -2.94 -55.40
CA ILE A 81 -9.11 -4.04 -54.90
C ILE A 81 -10.45 -3.46 -54.47
N HIS A 82 -11.54 -3.95 -55.05
CA HIS A 82 -12.89 -3.49 -54.74
C HIS A 82 -13.91 -4.65 -54.81
N GLY A 83 -15.11 -4.48 -54.26
CA GLY A 83 -16.14 -5.52 -54.20
C GLY A 83 -16.55 -5.87 -52.76
N ASN A 84 -16.73 -7.17 -52.48
CA ASN A 84 -17.10 -7.66 -51.14
C ASN A 84 -15.92 -7.61 -50.14
N SER A 85 -16.16 -8.04 -48.90
CA SER A 85 -15.29 -7.79 -47.75
C SER A 85 -14.23 -8.87 -47.54
N PHE A 86 -13.14 -8.52 -46.86
CA PHE A 86 -12.21 -9.48 -46.27
C PHE A 86 -12.66 -9.79 -44.84
N ILE A 87 -12.82 -11.06 -44.49
CA ILE A 87 -13.23 -11.52 -43.17
C ILE A 87 -12.10 -12.35 -42.56
N ARG A 88 -11.63 -11.99 -41.36
CA ARG A 88 -10.65 -12.79 -40.62
C ARG A 88 -11.21 -14.17 -40.30
N ASP A 89 -10.49 -15.24 -40.66
CA ASP A 89 -10.89 -16.61 -40.34
C ASP A 89 -10.65 -16.95 -38.88
N LYS A 90 -11.42 -17.92 -38.37
CA LYS A 90 -11.39 -18.32 -36.96
C LYS A 90 -10.02 -18.87 -36.56
N GLY A 91 -9.41 -18.26 -35.54
CA GLY A 91 -8.08 -18.65 -35.05
C GLY A 91 -6.89 -18.10 -35.86
N PHE A 92 -7.13 -17.36 -36.95
CA PHE A 92 -6.07 -16.64 -37.65
C PHE A 92 -5.70 -15.35 -36.91
N SER A 93 -4.45 -15.24 -36.43
CA SER A 93 -4.01 -14.17 -35.53
C SER A 93 -2.94 -13.23 -36.11
N GLU A 94 -2.63 -13.31 -37.40
CA GLU A 94 -1.64 -12.42 -38.05
C GLU A 94 -2.31 -11.26 -38.82
N SER A 95 -1.51 -10.41 -39.48
CA SER A 95 -2.03 -9.31 -40.31
C SER A 95 -2.83 -9.82 -41.51
N ILE A 96 -3.91 -9.12 -41.89
CA ILE A 96 -4.64 -9.42 -43.13
C ILE A 96 -3.81 -8.98 -44.33
N PHE A 97 -3.26 -7.76 -44.31
CA PHE A 97 -2.39 -7.24 -45.36
C PHE A 97 -1.00 -6.86 -44.84
N VAL A 98 0.03 -7.25 -45.60
CA VAL A 98 1.39 -6.73 -45.45
C VAL A 98 1.87 -6.22 -46.81
N LEU A 99 2.11 -4.91 -46.90
CA LEU A 99 2.56 -4.25 -48.13
C LEU A 99 4.07 -4.05 -48.09
N GLU A 100 4.77 -4.71 -49.00
CA GLU A 100 6.23 -4.64 -49.10
C GLU A 100 6.71 -3.43 -49.91
N TYR A 101 8.03 -3.19 -49.89
CA TYR A 101 8.68 -2.09 -50.61
C TYR A 101 8.28 -2.06 -52.10
N GLY A 102 7.96 -0.86 -52.60
CA GLY A 102 7.63 -0.62 -54.02
C GLY A 102 6.19 -0.90 -54.40
N THR A 103 5.36 -1.39 -53.48
CA THR A 103 3.93 -1.64 -53.72
C THR A 103 3.11 -0.35 -53.80
N ASN A 104 2.00 -0.40 -54.53
CA ASN A 104 1.02 0.68 -54.59
C ASN A 104 -0.41 0.12 -54.61
N LEU A 105 -1.05 0.03 -53.44
CA LEU A 105 -2.37 -0.57 -53.28
C LEU A 105 -3.44 0.50 -52.98
N THR A 106 -4.52 0.49 -53.75
CA THR A 106 -5.78 1.17 -53.42
C THR A 106 -6.81 0.13 -52.98
N LEU A 107 -7.31 0.26 -51.76
CA LEU A 107 -8.32 -0.62 -51.19
C LEU A 107 -9.67 0.11 -51.12
N GLU A 108 -10.70 -0.50 -51.70
CA GLU A 108 -12.10 -0.04 -51.73
C GLU A 108 -13.08 -1.11 -51.22
N SER A 109 -12.56 -2.27 -50.79
CA SER A 109 -13.31 -3.33 -50.10
C SER A 109 -13.18 -3.20 -48.58
N ASP A 110 -14.21 -3.59 -47.84
CA ASP A 110 -14.21 -3.56 -46.37
C ASP A 110 -13.36 -4.69 -45.77
N ILE A 111 -12.90 -4.50 -44.53
CA ILE A 111 -12.20 -5.49 -43.71
C ILE A 111 -13.00 -5.70 -42.41
N ASP A 112 -13.39 -6.94 -42.13
CA ASP A 112 -14.04 -7.37 -40.91
C ASP A 112 -13.12 -8.30 -40.11
N GLY A 113 -12.65 -7.85 -38.95
CA GLY A 113 -11.84 -8.65 -38.03
C GLY A 113 -12.60 -9.78 -37.34
N ALA A 114 -13.91 -9.90 -37.55
CA ALA A 114 -14.81 -10.91 -36.98
C ALA A 114 -14.81 -10.99 -35.43
N ASN A 115 -14.24 -10.01 -34.74
CA ASN A 115 -13.85 -10.02 -33.32
C ASN A 115 -12.85 -11.12 -32.94
N GLU A 116 -12.23 -11.80 -33.91
CA GLU A 116 -11.17 -12.77 -33.67
C GLU A 116 -9.91 -12.06 -33.15
N VAL A 117 -9.14 -12.75 -32.29
CA VAL A 117 -7.99 -12.14 -31.61
C VAL A 117 -6.78 -12.13 -32.53
N SER A 118 -6.34 -10.94 -32.94
CA SER A 118 -5.09 -10.73 -33.67
C SER A 118 -3.92 -10.40 -32.75
N ASN A 119 -2.75 -10.93 -33.09
CA ASN A 119 -1.44 -10.68 -32.51
C ASN A 119 -0.60 -9.67 -33.32
N ALA A 120 -1.16 -9.15 -34.42
CA ALA A 120 -0.56 -8.14 -35.31
C ALA A 120 -1.61 -7.10 -35.77
N PRO A 121 -1.19 -5.94 -36.31
CA PRO A 121 -2.09 -4.99 -36.97
C PRO A 121 -2.85 -5.63 -38.14
N GLU A 122 -4.05 -5.15 -38.46
CA GLU A 122 -4.81 -5.62 -39.64
C GLU A 122 -4.06 -5.32 -40.94
N ILE A 123 -3.40 -4.16 -41.01
CA ILE A 123 -2.59 -3.75 -42.17
C ILE A 123 -1.23 -3.24 -41.71
N VAL A 124 -0.17 -3.76 -42.32
CA VAL A 124 1.20 -3.26 -42.17
C VAL A 124 1.69 -2.69 -43.48
N VAL A 125 2.03 -1.40 -43.50
CA VAL A 125 2.58 -0.70 -44.66
C VAL A 125 4.08 -0.49 -44.42
N ARG A 126 4.94 -1.25 -45.11
CA ARG A 126 6.39 -1.15 -44.96
C ARG A 126 6.94 0.13 -45.60
N GLU A 127 8.15 0.50 -45.22
CA GLU A 127 8.87 1.62 -45.82
C GLU A 127 8.98 1.44 -47.35
N GLY A 128 8.71 2.49 -48.12
CA GLY A 128 8.69 2.45 -49.59
C GLY A 128 7.41 1.86 -50.23
N ALA A 129 6.45 1.38 -49.44
CA ALA A 129 5.12 1.01 -49.93
C ALA A 129 4.19 2.23 -49.99
N THR A 130 3.21 2.19 -50.90
CA THR A 130 2.12 3.17 -51.00
C THR A 130 0.77 2.49 -50.76
N PHE A 131 -0.03 3.05 -49.87
CA PHE A 131 -1.36 2.54 -49.52
C PHE A 131 -2.41 3.65 -49.60
N CYS A 132 -3.52 3.40 -50.27
CA CYS A 132 -4.67 4.29 -50.33
C CYS A 132 -5.91 3.56 -49.81
N LEU A 133 -6.43 4.01 -48.68
CA LEU A 133 -7.74 3.57 -48.19
C LEU A 133 -8.81 4.49 -48.79
N ASN A 134 -9.63 3.95 -49.69
CA ASN A 134 -10.58 4.71 -50.48
C ASN A 134 -12.02 4.23 -50.24
N GLY A 135 -12.62 4.71 -49.14
CA GLY A 135 -14.02 4.41 -48.82
C GLY A 135 -14.23 3.12 -48.01
N SER A 136 -13.20 2.30 -47.83
CA SER A 136 -13.25 1.05 -47.06
C SER A 136 -13.40 1.24 -45.55
N ASN A 137 -14.21 0.39 -44.92
CA ASN A 137 -14.35 0.28 -43.47
C ASN A 137 -13.52 -0.88 -42.93
N ILE A 138 -12.83 -0.66 -41.80
CA ILE A 138 -12.15 -1.69 -41.03
C ILE A 138 -12.84 -1.79 -39.67
N THR A 139 -13.52 -2.90 -39.40
CA THR A 139 -14.42 -3.07 -38.24
C THR A 139 -14.21 -4.38 -37.49
N ASN A 140 -14.77 -4.50 -36.28
CA ASN A 140 -14.74 -5.71 -35.44
C ASN A 140 -13.33 -6.25 -35.15
N VAL A 141 -12.38 -5.35 -34.88
CA VAL A 141 -10.99 -5.71 -34.61
C VAL A 141 -10.79 -5.99 -33.12
N THR A 142 -10.20 -7.14 -32.78
CA THR A 142 -9.77 -7.49 -31.41
C THR A 142 -8.27 -7.79 -31.39
N HIS A 143 -7.51 -7.09 -30.55
CA HIS A 143 -6.07 -7.25 -30.41
C HIS A 143 -5.69 -7.90 -29.08
N SER A 144 -4.63 -8.71 -29.08
CA SER A 144 -4.08 -9.30 -27.86
C SER A 144 -3.28 -8.32 -26.99
N LYS A 145 -2.91 -7.13 -27.53
CA LYS A 145 -2.04 -6.14 -26.87
C LYS A 145 -2.64 -4.73 -26.91
N ALA A 146 -2.39 -3.94 -25.86
CA ALA A 146 -2.97 -2.61 -25.68
C ALA A 146 -2.41 -1.53 -26.65
N LEU A 147 -1.18 -1.71 -27.14
CA LEU A 147 -0.47 -0.77 -28.02
C LEU A 147 -0.39 -1.26 -29.48
N MET A 148 -1.33 -2.09 -29.90
CA MET A 148 -1.41 -2.54 -31.28
C MET A 148 -2.52 -1.79 -32.00
N GLY A 149 -2.16 -1.02 -33.03
CA GLY A 149 -3.13 -0.30 -33.87
C GLY A 149 -3.69 -1.17 -34.98
N ILE A 150 -4.84 -0.78 -35.54
CA ILE A 150 -5.45 -1.41 -36.71
C ILE A 150 -4.48 -1.33 -37.90
N ILE A 151 -3.76 -0.22 -38.03
CA ILE A 151 -2.76 -0.02 -39.08
C ILE A 151 -1.42 0.45 -38.50
N GLU A 152 -0.34 -0.18 -38.96
CA GLU A 152 1.02 0.32 -38.79
C GLU A 152 1.57 0.83 -40.13
N ASN A 153 1.85 2.14 -40.19
CA ASN A 153 2.34 2.79 -41.41
C ASN A 153 3.77 3.29 -41.26
N ALA A 154 4.71 2.60 -41.91
CA ALA A 154 6.08 3.07 -42.14
C ALA A 154 6.30 3.61 -43.57
N GLY A 155 5.35 3.37 -44.49
CA GLY A 155 5.39 3.81 -45.89
C GLY A 155 4.65 5.13 -46.15
N THR A 156 3.99 5.24 -47.30
CA THR A 156 3.14 6.37 -47.67
C THR A 156 1.68 5.95 -47.70
N MET A 157 0.90 6.44 -46.75
CA MET A 157 -0.53 6.17 -46.65
C MET A 157 -1.37 7.40 -47.01
N ARG A 158 -2.47 7.18 -47.72
CA ARG A 158 -3.52 8.18 -48.00
C ARG A 158 -4.88 7.64 -47.57
N MET A 159 -5.69 8.48 -46.95
CA MET A 159 -7.08 8.17 -46.60
C MET A 159 -8.01 9.15 -47.33
N THR A 160 -8.73 8.65 -48.33
CA THR A 160 -9.66 9.42 -49.16
C THR A 160 -11.13 9.14 -48.83
N GLY A 161 -11.39 8.29 -47.83
CA GLY A 161 -12.70 7.93 -47.31
C GLY A 161 -12.60 6.70 -46.42
N GLY A 162 -13.73 6.22 -45.90
CA GLY A 162 -13.79 4.99 -45.10
C GLY A 162 -13.74 5.22 -43.59
N LYS A 163 -13.74 4.14 -42.81
CA LYS A 163 -13.80 4.18 -41.34
C LYS A 163 -12.84 3.20 -40.67
N PHE A 164 -12.19 3.63 -39.58
CA PHE A 164 -11.66 2.72 -38.56
C PHE A 164 -12.68 2.60 -37.42
N GLY A 165 -13.17 1.38 -37.16
CA GLY A 165 -14.01 1.11 -36.00
C GLY A 165 -13.24 1.21 -34.67
N GLU A 166 -13.95 1.31 -33.56
CA GLU A 166 -13.33 1.06 -32.24
C GLU A 166 -12.84 -0.39 -32.21
N TYR A 167 -11.60 -0.61 -31.76
CA TYR A 167 -11.02 -1.94 -31.58
C TYR A 167 -11.01 -2.32 -30.10
N LYS A 168 -11.08 -3.61 -29.80
CA LYS A 168 -10.97 -4.16 -28.45
C LYS A 168 -9.54 -4.64 -28.19
N SER A 169 -9.02 -4.43 -26.98
CA SER A 169 -7.77 -5.05 -26.52
C SER A 169 -8.07 -6.02 -25.38
N LEU A 170 -7.49 -7.22 -25.41
CA LEU A 170 -7.56 -8.19 -24.30
C LEU A 170 -6.56 -7.87 -23.18
N GLU A 171 -5.46 -7.18 -23.51
CA GLU A 171 -4.51 -6.70 -22.50
C GLU A 171 -5.08 -5.43 -21.85
N VAL A 172 -5.36 -5.50 -20.54
CA VAL A 172 -5.78 -4.35 -19.72
C VAL A 172 -4.53 -3.69 -19.15
N LYS A 173 -4.10 -2.58 -19.75
CA LYS A 173 -3.16 -1.65 -19.10
C LYS A 173 -3.94 -0.46 -18.58
N PHE A 174 -3.98 -0.32 -17.26
CA PHE A 174 -4.42 0.92 -16.65
C PHE A 174 -3.51 2.05 -17.16
N ASP A 175 -4.14 3.17 -17.50
CA ASP A 175 -3.54 4.45 -17.86
C ASP A 175 -3.07 4.63 -19.34
N VAL A 176 -2.90 3.58 -20.18
CA VAL A 176 -2.38 3.75 -21.57
C VAL A 176 -3.48 4.13 -22.58
N ILE A 177 -3.28 5.22 -23.36
CA ILE A 177 -4.17 5.57 -24.50
C ILE A 177 -3.92 4.61 -25.69
N PRO A 178 -4.91 3.78 -26.07
CA PRO A 178 -4.82 2.96 -27.28
C PRO A 178 -4.83 3.84 -28.55
N TYR A 179 -4.12 3.41 -29.60
CA TYR A 179 -4.12 4.06 -30.91
C TYR A 179 -4.63 3.13 -32.00
N CYS A 180 -5.44 3.64 -32.92
CA CYS A 180 -5.93 2.91 -34.09
C CYS A 180 -4.91 2.88 -35.22
N CYS A 181 -4.01 3.86 -35.29
CA CYS A 181 -2.98 3.95 -36.31
C CYS A 181 -1.66 4.40 -35.69
N LEU A 182 -0.60 3.66 -35.95
CA LEU A 182 0.78 4.07 -35.68
C LEU A 182 1.42 4.54 -36.99
N ASN A 183 1.72 5.84 -37.09
CA ASN A 183 2.36 6.41 -38.26
C ASN A 183 3.82 6.76 -37.96
N THR A 184 4.77 6.03 -38.54
CA THR A 184 6.20 6.35 -38.57
C THR A 184 6.65 6.85 -39.94
N GLY A 185 5.86 6.60 -40.99
CA GLY A 185 6.07 7.08 -42.37
C GLY A 185 5.35 8.39 -42.69
N THR A 186 4.73 8.47 -43.87
CA THR A 186 3.90 9.62 -44.30
C THR A 186 2.42 9.22 -44.32
N LEU A 187 1.57 9.98 -43.62
CA LEU A 187 0.11 9.82 -43.64
C LEU A 187 -0.54 11.10 -44.19
N THR A 188 -1.35 10.97 -45.24
CA THR A 188 -2.17 12.06 -45.79
C THR A 188 -3.65 11.81 -45.50
N LEU A 189 -4.28 12.72 -44.74
CA LEU A 189 -5.72 12.67 -44.47
C LEU A 189 -6.47 13.63 -45.38
N MET A 190 -7.44 13.10 -46.14
CA MET A 190 -8.30 13.86 -47.04
C MET A 190 -9.78 13.75 -46.69
N SER A 191 -10.26 12.55 -46.35
CA SER A 191 -11.64 12.29 -45.91
C SER A 191 -11.70 11.01 -45.06
N GLY A 192 -12.81 10.77 -44.36
CA GLY A 192 -13.10 9.53 -43.62
C GLY A 192 -13.11 9.67 -42.09
N ASN A 193 -13.35 8.58 -41.37
CA ASN A 193 -13.57 8.59 -39.92
C ASN A 193 -12.61 7.66 -39.17
N ILE A 194 -11.81 8.19 -38.25
CA ILE A 194 -10.93 7.44 -37.35
C ILE A 194 -11.47 7.54 -35.93
N ASP A 195 -12.18 6.50 -35.48
CA ASP A 195 -12.76 6.43 -34.14
C ASP A 195 -11.73 5.99 -33.08
N GLY A 196 -10.65 6.77 -32.97
CA GLY A 196 -9.57 6.50 -32.02
C GLY A 196 -8.36 7.42 -32.21
N THR A 197 -7.28 7.12 -31.48
CA THR A 197 -6.07 7.95 -31.51
C THR A 197 -5.18 7.57 -32.69
N VAL A 198 -4.62 8.55 -33.40
CA VAL A 198 -3.50 8.37 -34.33
C VAL A 198 -2.21 8.72 -33.62
N SER A 199 -1.31 7.75 -33.45
CA SER A 199 0.05 7.96 -32.92
C SER A 199 0.98 8.39 -34.06
N ASN A 200 1.20 9.69 -34.19
CA ASN A 200 2.00 10.25 -35.27
C ASN A 200 3.46 10.49 -34.84
N ARG A 201 4.36 9.61 -35.26
CA ARG A 201 5.82 9.73 -35.08
C ARG A 201 6.54 10.16 -36.36
N GLY A 202 5.90 9.99 -37.52
CA GLY A 202 6.39 10.41 -38.83
C GLY A 202 5.82 11.74 -39.32
N LYS A 203 5.63 11.84 -40.64
CA LYS A 203 5.03 12.99 -41.31
C LYS A 203 3.52 12.81 -41.45
N MET A 204 2.75 13.83 -41.09
CA MET A 204 1.31 13.85 -41.27
C MET A 204 0.88 15.10 -42.05
N ILE A 205 0.12 14.88 -43.12
CA ILE A 205 -0.35 15.92 -44.05
C ILE A 205 -1.87 15.99 -43.96
N ILE A 206 -2.40 17.18 -43.71
CA ILE A 206 -3.84 17.45 -43.70
C ILE A 206 -4.22 18.17 -44.99
N ASN A 207 -5.02 17.50 -45.82
CA ASN A 207 -5.49 17.99 -47.12
C ASN A 207 -7.01 17.86 -47.22
N GLN A 208 -7.71 18.73 -46.50
CA GLN A 208 -9.16 18.77 -46.43
C GLN A 208 -9.80 19.53 -47.60
N ASN A 209 -10.83 18.93 -48.20
CA ASN A 209 -11.73 19.61 -49.13
C ASN A 209 -13.02 20.02 -48.40
N ALA A 210 -13.56 21.22 -48.65
CA ALA A 210 -14.82 21.69 -48.06
C ALA A 210 -16.01 20.74 -48.25
N SER A 211 -15.97 19.88 -49.29
CA SER A 211 -17.02 18.92 -49.61
C SER A 211 -16.82 17.54 -48.95
N GLN A 212 -15.68 17.32 -48.29
CA GLN A 212 -15.25 16.03 -47.74
C GLN A 212 -14.82 16.24 -46.28
N SER A 213 -15.64 15.77 -45.34
CA SER A 213 -15.27 15.80 -43.92
C SER A 213 -14.35 14.62 -43.59
N PHE A 214 -13.45 14.84 -42.62
CA PHE A 214 -12.84 13.75 -41.88
C PHE A 214 -12.96 13.98 -40.38
N ASN A 215 -12.90 12.91 -39.60
CA ASN A 215 -12.87 12.97 -38.14
C ASN A 215 -11.74 12.10 -37.61
N VAL A 216 -10.95 12.64 -36.67
CA VAL A 216 -9.98 11.89 -35.89
C VAL A 216 -10.20 12.24 -34.43
N LYS A 217 -10.47 11.23 -33.59
CA LYS A 217 -10.78 11.42 -32.17
C LYS A 217 -9.64 12.10 -31.40
N ASN A 218 -8.39 11.75 -31.71
CA ASN A 218 -7.19 12.38 -31.16
C ASN A 218 -5.96 12.12 -32.04
N ILE A 219 -5.03 13.08 -32.11
CA ILE A 219 -3.72 12.92 -32.72
C ILE A 219 -2.66 13.06 -31.62
N LEU A 220 -1.91 11.99 -31.37
CA LEU A 220 -0.75 12.01 -30.50
C LEU A 220 0.47 12.42 -31.32
N CYS A 221 0.86 13.69 -31.20
CA CYS A 221 1.92 14.33 -31.95
C CYS A 221 3.31 13.90 -31.45
N GLY A 222 4.21 13.59 -32.39
CA GLY A 222 5.64 13.46 -32.19
C GLY A 222 6.37 14.81 -32.29
N ASP A 223 7.62 14.78 -32.74
CA ASP A 223 8.44 16.00 -32.89
C ASP A 223 8.29 16.69 -34.25
N THR A 224 7.67 16.02 -35.21
CA THR A 224 7.37 16.58 -36.54
C THR A 224 6.04 17.33 -36.50
N PRO A 225 6.00 18.63 -36.88
CA PRO A 225 4.75 19.38 -36.95
C PRO A 225 3.81 18.83 -38.03
N LEU A 226 2.50 19.01 -37.85
CA LEU A 226 1.52 18.70 -38.88
C LEU A 226 1.72 19.62 -40.09
N GLU A 227 1.70 19.06 -41.30
CA GLU A 227 1.71 19.86 -42.52
C GLU A 227 0.28 20.09 -43.00
N ILE A 228 -0.17 21.35 -42.98
CA ILE A 228 -1.50 21.73 -43.45
C ILE A 228 -1.35 22.30 -44.87
N VAL A 229 -2.00 21.68 -45.84
CA VAL A 229 -1.89 22.07 -47.27
C VAL A 229 -3.18 22.65 -47.86
N SER A 230 -4.22 22.76 -47.05
CA SER A 230 -5.53 23.32 -47.40
C SER A 230 -6.25 23.88 -46.16
N PRO A 231 -7.30 24.69 -46.32
CA PRO A 231 -8.08 25.21 -45.19
C PRO A 231 -8.68 24.10 -44.32
N LEU A 232 -8.59 24.27 -43.00
CA LEU A 232 -9.24 23.39 -42.04
C LEU A 232 -10.73 23.75 -41.91
N HIS A 233 -11.58 22.71 -41.91
CA HIS A 233 -13.03 22.81 -41.72
C HIS A 233 -13.55 21.94 -40.57
N THR A 234 -12.65 21.21 -39.89
CA THR A 234 -12.96 20.30 -38.78
C THR A 234 -11.94 20.48 -37.67
N ASN A 235 -12.41 20.42 -36.41
CA ASN A 235 -11.54 20.51 -35.25
C ASN A 235 -10.64 19.27 -35.15
N LEU A 236 -9.34 19.50 -34.98
CA LEU A 236 -8.33 18.47 -34.76
C LEU A 236 -7.92 18.46 -33.31
N SER A 237 -8.23 17.37 -32.61
CA SER A 237 -7.82 17.18 -31.21
C SER A 237 -6.36 16.70 -31.16
N LEU A 238 -5.47 17.47 -30.52
CA LEU A 238 -4.03 17.21 -30.46
C LEU A 238 -3.55 16.97 -29.03
N SER A 239 -2.62 16.04 -28.85
CA SER A 239 -1.90 15.75 -27.59
C SER A 239 -0.44 15.43 -27.89
N LYS A 240 0.49 15.64 -26.97
CA LYS A 240 1.90 15.21 -27.09
C LYS A 240 2.37 14.65 -25.74
N GLY A 241 3.40 13.81 -25.75
CA GLY A 241 3.99 13.26 -24.52
C GLY A 241 3.42 11.92 -24.07
N ASN A 242 3.45 11.69 -22.76
CA ASN A 242 3.07 10.40 -22.18
C ASN A 242 1.55 10.23 -22.27
N PRO A 243 1.03 9.15 -22.88
CA PRO A 243 -0.41 8.90 -22.96
C PRO A 243 -1.10 8.75 -21.58
N LEU A 244 -0.33 8.67 -20.49
CA LEU A 244 -0.77 8.41 -19.12
C LEU A 244 -1.16 9.66 -18.29
N LEU A 245 -0.78 10.88 -18.69
CA LEU A 245 -0.94 12.09 -17.86
C LEU A 245 -1.58 13.24 -18.65
N SER A 246 -2.43 14.03 -17.99
CA SER A 246 -2.97 15.29 -18.56
C SER A 246 -1.93 16.41 -18.59
N ASN A 247 -0.73 16.12 -19.09
CA ASN A 247 0.22 17.11 -19.57
C ASN A 247 0.16 17.06 -21.09
N SER A 248 0.10 18.21 -21.75
CA SER A 248 -0.04 18.22 -23.20
C SER A 248 1.28 17.88 -23.91
N GLY A 249 2.40 17.76 -23.18
CA GLY A 249 3.74 17.47 -23.67
C GLY A 249 4.35 18.52 -24.62
N PHE A 250 3.57 19.51 -25.04
CA PHE A 250 4.03 20.59 -25.91
C PHE A 250 4.81 21.65 -25.14
N LYS A 251 5.89 22.15 -25.75
CA LYS A 251 6.79 23.16 -25.17
C LYS A 251 6.45 24.55 -25.68
N ASN A 252 6.68 25.59 -24.87
CA ASN A 252 6.54 26.97 -25.34
C ASN A 252 7.46 27.24 -26.55
N GLY A 253 6.94 27.91 -27.57
CA GLY A 253 7.64 28.17 -28.83
C GLY A 253 7.68 26.98 -29.80
N GLU A 254 7.19 25.79 -29.40
CA GLU A 254 7.13 24.61 -30.25
C GLU A 254 6.18 24.84 -31.44
N THR A 255 6.61 24.41 -32.63
CA THR A 255 5.76 24.44 -33.82
C THR A 255 4.92 23.17 -33.87
N VAL A 256 3.59 23.32 -33.84
CA VAL A 256 2.65 22.20 -33.84
C VAL A 256 2.07 21.94 -35.23
N ALA A 257 1.97 22.99 -36.05
CA ALA A 257 1.57 22.90 -37.44
C ALA A 257 2.34 23.90 -38.31
N GLN A 258 2.56 23.54 -39.56
CA GLN A 258 3.20 24.36 -40.58
C GLN A 258 2.40 24.32 -41.88
N GLY A 259 2.32 25.46 -42.58
CA GLY A 259 1.69 25.51 -43.90
C GLY A 259 2.59 24.89 -44.96
N GLY A 260 2.01 24.11 -45.87
CA GLY A 260 2.72 23.53 -47.00
C GLY A 260 3.25 24.58 -47.99
N SER A 261 4.08 24.14 -48.94
CA SER A 261 4.74 25.00 -49.92
C SER A 261 3.81 25.94 -50.72
N ASN A 262 2.56 25.51 -50.94
CA ASN A 262 1.55 26.26 -51.70
C ASN A 262 0.36 26.74 -50.83
N TYR A 263 0.46 26.67 -49.50
CA TYR A 263 -0.61 27.07 -48.58
C TYR A 263 -0.09 27.96 -47.45
N GLN A 264 -0.80 29.06 -47.19
CA GLN A 264 -0.52 29.97 -46.09
C GLN A 264 -1.55 29.75 -44.98
N LEU A 265 -1.07 29.48 -43.77
CA LEU A 265 -1.91 29.30 -42.60
C LEU A 265 -2.67 30.58 -42.25
N THR A 266 -3.91 30.42 -41.82
CA THR A 266 -4.79 31.49 -41.35
C THR A 266 -5.08 31.34 -39.86
N GLU A 267 -5.62 32.40 -39.26
CA GLU A 267 -6.09 32.36 -37.88
C GLU A 267 -7.24 31.35 -37.70
N SER A 268 -8.06 31.15 -38.74
CA SER A 268 -9.10 30.13 -38.74
C SER A 268 -8.49 28.72 -38.66
N ASP A 269 -7.37 28.45 -39.35
CA ASP A 269 -6.68 27.17 -39.23
C ASP A 269 -6.16 26.94 -37.79
N ARG A 270 -5.64 28.00 -37.14
CA ARG A 270 -5.20 27.96 -35.75
C ARG A 270 -6.34 27.57 -34.79
N GLU A 271 -7.53 28.12 -34.99
CA GLU A 271 -8.70 27.88 -34.14
C GLU A 271 -9.25 26.45 -34.24
N HIS A 272 -9.04 25.78 -35.38
CA HIS A 272 -9.43 24.38 -35.55
C HIS A 272 -8.46 23.39 -34.85
N LEU A 273 -7.30 23.85 -34.37
CA LEU A 273 -6.41 23.00 -33.56
C LEU A 273 -6.81 23.08 -32.08
N VAL A 274 -7.40 21.98 -31.60
CA VAL A 274 -7.90 21.86 -30.23
C VAL A 274 -6.97 20.97 -29.43
N PHE A 275 -6.45 21.43 -28.30
CA PHE A 275 -5.44 20.68 -27.55
C PHE A 275 -6.04 19.94 -26.35
N ARG A 276 -5.65 18.69 -26.14
CA ARG A 276 -5.95 17.92 -24.93
C ARG A 276 -4.93 18.29 -23.85
N GLY A 277 -5.31 19.27 -23.03
CA GLY A 277 -4.53 19.85 -21.96
C GLY A 277 -5.12 21.21 -21.62
N ILE A 278 -5.04 21.64 -20.37
CA ILE A 278 -5.61 22.93 -19.95
C ILE A 278 -4.62 24.07 -20.26
N ASN A 279 -5.15 25.22 -20.68
CA ASN A 279 -4.43 26.49 -20.86
C ASN A 279 -3.33 26.54 -21.95
N ILE A 280 -3.43 25.75 -23.03
CA ILE A 280 -2.56 25.94 -24.20
C ILE A 280 -3.07 27.13 -25.02
N VAL A 281 -2.25 28.17 -25.12
CA VAL A 281 -2.46 29.25 -26.09
C VAL A 281 -1.56 28.99 -27.29
N THR A 282 -2.04 29.32 -28.48
CA THR A 282 -1.27 29.23 -29.73
C THR A 282 -1.19 30.60 -30.38
N GLU A 283 -0.13 30.83 -31.15
CA GLU A 283 -0.01 31.97 -32.03
C GLU A 283 0.32 31.53 -33.45
N LEU A 284 -0.17 32.29 -34.42
CA LEU A 284 0.26 32.23 -35.80
C LEU A 284 1.47 33.16 -35.96
N SER A 285 2.64 32.60 -36.30
CA SER A 285 3.88 33.36 -36.50
C SER A 285 4.61 32.84 -37.74
N GLY A 286 4.67 33.67 -38.78
CA GLY A 286 5.06 33.21 -40.13
C GLY A 286 4.03 32.22 -40.70
N ASN A 287 4.49 31.20 -41.43
CA ASN A 287 3.63 30.12 -41.93
C ASN A 287 3.58 28.93 -40.94
N GLN A 288 3.59 29.22 -39.65
CA GLN A 288 3.64 28.23 -38.56
C GLN A 288 2.70 28.60 -37.42
N ILE A 289 2.02 27.60 -36.86
CA ILE A 289 1.30 27.72 -35.61
C ILE A 289 2.20 27.21 -34.50
N ARG A 290 2.44 28.06 -33.51
CA ARG A 290 3.35 27.81 -32.40
C ARG A 290 2.62 27.86 -31.07
N ILE A 291 3.10 27.10 -30.10
CA ILE A 291 2.64 27.22 -28.72
C ILE A 291 3.14 28.54 -28.14
N LYS A 292 2.23 29.27 -27.50
CA LYS A 292 2.48 30.49 -26.74
C LYS A 292 1.99 30.23 -25.31
N SER A 293 2.84 30.36 -24.29
CA SER A 293 2.36 30.23 -22.92
C SER A 293 1.45 31.41 -22.54
N GLY A 294 0.26 31.13 -22.02
CA GLY A 294 -0.61 32.15 -21.43
C GLY A 294 0.03 32.73 -20.16
N GLY A 295 0.08 34.05 -20.05
CA GLY A 295 0.53 34.74 -18.85
C GLY A 295 -0.53 34.65 -17.73
N SER A 296 -0.08 34.32 -16.52
CA SER A 296 -0.85 34.13 -15.27
C SER A 296 -1.95 33.06 -15.32
N GLY A 297 -1.83 32.02 -14.49
CA GLY A 297 -2.80 30.92 -14.41
C GLY A 297 -2.43 29.83 -13.41
N ILE A 298 -3.41 28.95 -13.15
CA ILE A 298 -3.34 27.80 -12.23
C ILE A 298 -2.36 26.74 -12.78
N ILE A 299 -1.36 26.34 -11.98
CA ILE A 299 -0.27 25.40 -12.34
C ILE A 299 -0.74 23.95 -12.21
N ILE A 300 -0.76 23.10 -13.25
CA ILE A 300 -1.30 21.73 -13.08
C ILE A 300 -0.25 20.63 -13.25
N VAL A 301 0.99 20.99 -13.60
CA VAL A 301 2.12 20.06 -13.60
C VAL A 301 3.44 20.80 -13.39
N GLN A 302 4.40 20.10 -12.80
CA GLN A 302 5.77 20.52 -12.49
C GLN A 302 6.48 21.43 -13.52
N PHE A 303 6.21 21.25 -14.82
CA PHE A 303 6.87 22.00 -15.90
C PHE A 303 6.37 23.44 -16.07
N ASP A 304 5.23 23.82 -15.48
CA ASP A 304 4.67 25.18 -15.61
C ASP A 304 5.35 26.20 -14.68
N LEU A 305 5.85 25.78 -13.50
CA LEU A 305 6.27 26.73 -12.47
C LEU A 305 7.54 27.51 -12.84
N GLN A 306 8.59 26.84 -13.34
CA GLN A 306 9.82 27.52 -13.79
C GLN A 306 9.53 28.48 -14.95
N ALA A 307 8.73 28.05 -15.93
CA ALA A 307 8.42 28.87 -17.11
C ALA A 307 7.61 30.13 -16.75
N LEU A 308 6.69 30.03 -15.78
CA LEU A 308 5.94 31.19 -15.27
C LEU A 308 6.85 32.17 -14.52
N ILE A 309 7.82 31.67 -13.75
CA ILE A 309 8.81 32.51 -13.07
C ILE A 309 9.72 33.21 -14.09
N ASP A 310 10.20 32.50 -15.11
CA ASP A 310 11.03 33.08 -16.17
C ASP A 310 10.30 34.21 -16.93
N GLN A 311 8.98 34.09 -17.05
CA GLN A 311 8.09 35.09 -17.67
C GLN A 311 7.61 36.18 -16.71
N ALA A 312 7.88 36.07 -15.40
CA ALA A 312 7.46 37.06 -14.44
C ALA A 312 8.06 38.44 -14.79
N THR A 313 7.20 39.45 -14.85
CA THR A 313 7.56 40.86 -15.06
C THR A 313 7.27 41.71 -13.83
N GLY A 314 6.92 41.07 -12.71
CA GLY A 314 6.62 41.72 -11.45
C GLY A 314 7.80 42.49 -10.91
N THR A 315 7.51 43.42 -10.01
CA THR A 315 8.49 44.24 -9.29
C THR A 315 8.51 43.85 -7.81
N ALA A 316 9.50 44.29 -7.05
CA ALA A 316 9.57 44.01 -5.61
C ALA A 316 8.31 44.47 -4.85
N GLN A 317 7.69 45.58 -5.25
CA GLN A 317 6.48 46.12 -4.62
C GLN A 317 5.19 45.49 -5.16
N SER A 318 5.24 44.88 -6.34
CA SER A 318 4.09 44.23 -6.99
C SER A 318 4.59 42.98 -7.73
N PRO A 319 4.84 41.88 -6.99
CA PRO A 319 5.35 40.65 -7.58
C PRO A 319 4.30 39.99 -8.48
N THR A 320 4.75 39.24 -9.49
CA THR A 320 3.86 38.44 -10.33
C THR A 320 3.21 37.35 -9.49
N LEU A 321 1.87 37.34 -9.41
CA LEU A 321 1.12 36.31 -8.71
C LEU A 321 1.07 35.02 -9.53
N ILE A 322 1.36 33.91 -8.86
CA ILE A 322 1.33 32.55 -9.39
C ILE A 322 0.51 31.70 -8.42
N THR A 323 -0.50 30.99 -8.93
CA THR A 323 -1.42 30.20 -8.09
C THR A 323 -1.28 28.70 -8.36
N VAL A 324 -1.00 27.94 -7.32
CA VAL A 324 -1.02 26.48 -7.30
C VAL A 324 -2.46 26.00 -7.04
N PRO A 325 -3.02 25.09 -7.83
CA PRO A 325 -4.37 24.57 -7.63
C PRO A 325 -4.52 23.85 -6.29
N GLU A 326 -5.75 23.80 -5.78
CA GLU A 326 -6.09 23.15 -4.51
C GLU A 326 -5.64 21.69 -4.43
N LYS A 327 -5.75 20.94 -5.55
CA LYS A 327 -5.29 19.54 -5.63
C LYS A 327 -3.77 19.37 -5.48
N GLY A 328 -3.02 20.47 -5.53
CA GLY A 328 -1.58 20.50 -5.48
C GLY A 328 -0.87 20.06 -6.78
N ILE A 329 0.45 20.14 -6.74
CA ILE A 329 1.38 19.74 -7.78
C ILE A 329 2.56 18.98 -7.16
N THR A 330 3.31 18.25 -7.97
CA THR A 330 4.61 17.69 -7.60
C THR A 330 5.74 18.46 -8.25
N LEU A 331 6.94 18.37 -7.65
CA LEU A 331 8.15 19.01 -8.15
C LEU A 331 9.32 18.02 -8.06
N SER A 332 9.81 17.53 -9.20
CA SER A 332 11.03 16.72 -9.31
C SER A 332 12.29 17.45 -9.78
N LYS A 333 12.19 18.76 -10.01
CA LYS A 333 13.32 19.63 -10.37
C LYS A 333 13.33 20.92 -9.59
N THR A 334 14.52 21.42 -9.34
CA THR A 334 14.72 22.73 -8.72
C THR A 334 14.16 23.86 -9.56
N VAL A 335 13.41 24.74 -8.91
CA VAL A 335 12.93 26.00 -9.46
C VAL A 335 13.88 27.12 -9.05
N THR A 336 14.39 27.87 -10.02
CA THR A 336 15.34 28.97 -9.80
C THR A 336 14.67 30.33 -9.99
N ILE A 337 14.89 31.24 -9.05
CA ILE A 337 14.43 32.62 -9.07
C ILE A 337 15.67 33.50 -9.17
N LYS A 338 15.81 34.20 -10.31
CA LYS A 338 16.94 35.07 -10.61
C LYS A 338 16.45 36.32 -11.31
N ASP A 339 16.64 37.47 -10.66
CA ASP A 339 16.22 38.79 -11.15
C ASP A 339 14.69 38.88 -11.39
N LYS A 340 13.92 38.06 -10.68
CA LYS A 340 12.45 37.98 -10.76
C LYS A 340 11.79 38.27 -9.42
N HIS A 341 10.57 38.80 -9.46
CA HIS A 341 9.75 39.08 -8.28
C HIS A 341 8.42 38.35 -8.39
N VAL A 342 8.22 37.30 -7.59
CA VAL A 342 7.07 36.41 -7.68
C VAL A 342 6.41 36.18 -6.33
N LYS A 343 5.08 36.03 -6.34
CA LYS A 343 4.26 35.61 -5.21
C LYS A 343 3.57 34.31 -5.58
N ILE A 344 3.82 33.24 -4.83
CA ILE A 344 3.24 31.92 -5.04
C ILE A 344 2.24 31.63 -3.91
N THR A 345 1.04 31.21 -4.28
CA THR A 345 -0.04 30.89 -3.33
C THR A 345 -0.84 29.66 -3.77
N GLY A 346 -1.66 29.06 -2.91
CA GLY A 346 -2.67 28.07 -3.28
C GLY A 346 -2.56 26.71 -2.59
N GLY A 347 -2.62 25.61 -3.34
CA GLY A 347 -2.65 24.26 -2.75
C GLY A 347 -1.30 23.77 -2.20
N LYS A 348 -0.94 22.54 -2.55
CA LYS A 348 0.26 21.86 -2.06
C LYS A 348 1.32 21.70 -3.15
N ILE A 349 2.60 21.89 -2.85
CA ILE A 349 3.73 21.48 -3.70
C ILE A 349 4.46 20.35 -2.97
N SER A 350 4.46 19.14 -3.54
CA SER A 350 5.13 17.97 -2.97
C SER A 350 6.44 17.66 -3.70
N ALA A 351 7.48 17.25 -2.99
CA ALA A 351 8.71 16.77 -3.60
C ALA A 351 8.46 15.46 -4.37
N ASP A 352 9.05 15.34 -5.56
CA ASP A 352 9.09 14.11 -6.33
C ASP A 352 10.56 13.76 -6.63
N PHE A 353 11.02 12.59 -6.20
CA PHE A 353 12.42 12.19 -6.35
C PHE A 353 12.68 11.37 -7.62
N SER A 354 11.72 11.35 -8.56
CA SER A 354 11.83 10.62 -9.83
C SER A 354 13.00 11.06 -10.72
N GLU A 355 13.44 12.31 -10.61
CA GLU A 355 14.54 12.86 -11.42
C GLU A 355 15.81 13.18 -10.61
N THR A 356 15.70 13.38 -9.29
CA THR A 356 16.83 13.66 -8.43
C THR A 356 16.63 13.06 -7.04
N LYS A 357 17.71 12.51 -6.50
CA LYS A 357 17.80 12.07 -5.10
C LYS A 357 17.94 13.26 -4.14
N TRP A 358 18.42 14.41 -4.62
CA TRP A 358 18.49 15.63 -3.82
C TRP A 358 17.74 16.75 -4.52
N LEU A 359 16.58 17.10 -3.98
CA LEU A 359 15.75 18.17 -4.49
C LEU A 359 15.91 19.43 -3.63
N LYS A 360 16.26 20.54 -4.28
CA LYS A 360 16.05 21.88 -3.72
C LYS A 360 14.83 22.44 -4.41
N MET A 361 13.69 22.59 -3.72
CA MET A 361 12.47 23.01 -4.40
C MET A 361 12.65 24.40 -5.02
N PHE A 362 13.11 25.38 -4.23
CA PHE A 362 13.39 26.72 -4.69
C PHE A 362 14.86 27.10 -4.46
N VAL A 363 15.51 27.68 -5.47
CA VAL A 363 16.79 28.37 -5.36
C VAL A 363 16.58 29.84 -5.67
N VAL A 364 16.86 30.72 -4.72
CA VAL A 364 16.72 32.18 -4.90
C VAL A 364 18.10 32.78 -5.07
N GLU A 365 18.50 33.12 -6.29
CA GLU A 365 19.79 33.75 -6.58
C GLU A 365 19.74 35.27 -6.41
N SER A 366 18.65 35.90 -6.87
CA SER A 366 18.39 37.35 -6.80
C SER A 366 16.89 37.62 -7.03
N GLY A 367 16.41 38.83 -6.74
CA GLY A 367 14.99 39.18 -6.85
C GLY A 367 14.21 38.91 -5.55
N SER A 368 12.92 38.54 -5.66
CA SER A 368 12.10 38.20 -4.49
C SER A 368 11.13 37.04 -4.69
N LEU A 369 10.99 36.21 -3.64
CA LEU A 369 10.01 35.13 -3.53
C LEU A 369 9.07 35.40 -2.36
N THR A 370 7.78 35.54 -2.61
CA THR A 370 6.74 35.58 -1.56
C THR A 370 5.93 34.29 -1.61
N LEU A 371 5.78 33.61 -0.48
CA LEU A 371 4.88 32.48 -0.30
C LEU A 371 3.74 32.89 0.65
N GLU A 372 2.50 32.51 0.33
CA GLU A 372 1.31 32.81 1.14
C GLU A 372 0.24 31.75 0.90
N ASP A 373 -0.44 31.28 1.95
CA ASP A 373 -1.49 30.25 1.86
C ASP A 373 -1.06 29.08 0.97
N ILE A 374 0.04 28.40 1.30
CA ILE A 374 0.59 27.32 0.49
C ILE A 374 1.31 26.29 1.35
N THR A 375 1.19 25.01 1.00
CA THR A 375 1.92 23.93 1.68
C THR A 375 3.08 23.43 0.81
N LEU A 376 4.31 23.47 1.33
CA LEU A 376 5.46 22.76 0.77
C LEU A 376 5.68 21.46 1.57
N ASP A 377 5.62 20.33 0.87
CA ASP A 377 5.77 19.00 1.46
C ASP A 377 7.03 18.32 0.91
N GLY A 378 7.97 18.00 1.78
CA GLY A 378 9.23 17.35 1.41
C GLY A 378 9.09 15.88 1.04
N ASN A 379 7.89 15.31 1.11
CA ASN A 379 7.52 13.96 0.69
C ASN A 379 8.43 12.87 1.27
N ARG A 380 8.91 13.04 2.51
CA ARG A 380 9.73 12.03 3.21
C ARG A 380 9.05 10.65 3.26
N GLY A 381 7.71 10.63 3.33
CA GLY A 381 6.95 9.42 3.63
C GLY A 381 7.37 8.80 4.97
N GLU A 382 7.16 7.50 5.11
CA GLU A 382 7.40 6.75 6.34
C GLU A 382 8.73 5.99 6.35
N LYS A 383 9.57 6.27 5.35
CA LYS A 383 10.90 5.68 5.15
C LYS A 383 11.87 6.25 6.20
N LEU A 384 12.07 5.55 7.31
CA LEU A 384 13.00 5.96 8.39
C LEU A 384 14.10 4.95 8.71
N THR A 385 14.42 4.00 7.82
CA THR A 385 15.29 2.86 8.19
C THR A 385 16.73 2.90 7.71
N THR A 386 17.20 3.95 7.02
CA THR A 386 18.62 4.20 6.65
C THR A 386 18.78 5.66 6.20
N PRO A 387 19.99 6.25 6.04
CA PRO A 387 20.08 7.62 5.51
C PRO A 387 19.35 7.64 4.16
N ALA A 388 18.21 8.33 4.11
CA ALA A 388 17.42 8.37 2.89
C ALA A 388 18.29 9.02 1.82
N GLU A 389 18.47 8.33 0.69
CA GLU A 389 19.12 8.93 -0.47
C GLU A 389 18.29 10.12 -1.00
N GLU A 390 16.97 10.12 -0.70
CA GLU A 390 15.98 11.12 -1.08
C GLU A 390 15.91 12.26 -0.05
N THR A 391 16.36 13.46 -0.45
CA THR A 391 16.52 14.61 0.45
C THR A 391 15.90 15.85 -0.15
N CYS A 392 15.22 16.66 0.67
CA CYS A 392 14.51 17.86 0.25
C CYS A 392 14.91 19.09 1.06
N THR A 393 15.28 20.16 0.36
CA THR A 393 15.40 21.52 0.89
C THR A 393 14.31 22.36 0.25
N PHE A 394 13.47 23.04 1.03
CA PHE A 394 12.40 23.89 0.47
C PHE A 394 12.97 25.11 -0.22
N ILE A 395 13.85 25.86 0.46
CA ILE A 395 14.42 27.09 -0.08
C ILE A 395 15.93 27.12 0.17
N HIS A 396 16.68 27.28 -0.90
CA HIS A 396 18.10 27.60 -0.86
C HIS A 396 18.31 29.02 -1.39
N GLN A 397 18.47 29.96 -0.47
CA GLN A 397 18.65 31.38 -0.75
C GLN A 397 20.14 31.72 -0.89
N LYS A 398 20.56 32.10 -2.09
CA LYS A 398 21.90 32.61 -2.42
C LYS A 398 21.94 34.14 -2.57
N GLY A 399 20.79 34.80 -2.47
CA GLY A 399 20.61 36.25 -2.54
C GLY A 399 19.13 36.64 -2.54
N GLY A 400 18.82 37.91 -2.81
CA GLY A 400 17.44 38.40 -2.89
C GLY A 400 16.68 38.47 -1.56
N VAL A 401 15.35 38.51 -1.63
CA VAL A 401 14.45 38.60 -0.47
C VAL A 401 13.37 37.52 -0.52
N CYS A 402 13.17 36.80 0.58
CA CYS A 402 12.07 35.82 0.72
C CYS A 402 11.06 36.31 1.77
N HIS A 403 9.77 36.19 1.48
CA HIS A 403 8.68 36.45 2.44
C HIS A 403 7.86 35.18 2.61
N LEU A 404 7.78 34.68 3.84
CA LEU A 404 6.95 33.54 4.23
C LEU A 404 5.76 34.08 5.04
N ASN A 405 4.63 34.28 4.38
CA ASN A 405 3.44 34.93 4.94
C ASN A 405 2.52 33.93 5.66
N ASP A 406 1.35 34.42 6.09
CA ASP A 406 0.26 33.63 6.67
C ASP A 406 -0.12 32.44 5.78
N GLY A 407 -0.54 31.35 6.41
CA GLY A 407 -0.97 30.11 5.75
C GLY A 407 0.14 29.26 5.13
N VAL A 408 1.40 29.71 5.15
CA VAL A 408 2.55 28.91 4.68
C VAL A 408 2.82 27.74 5.62
N ARG A 409 2.89 26.52 5.08
CA ARG A 409 3.28 25.31 5.83
C ARG A 409 4.44 24.59 5.14
N MET A 410 5.50 24.29 5.87
CA MET A 410 6.68 23.56 5.37
C MET A 410 6.93 22.33 6.24
N THR A 411 6.67 21.14 5.69
CA THR A 411 6.62 19.90 6.48
C THR A 411 7.15 18.67 5.74
N ASN A 412 7.47 17.61 6.48
CA ASN A 412 7.89 16.30 5.94
C ASN A 412 9.13 16.35 5.04
N ALA A 413 10.05 17.29 5.25
CA ALA A 413 11.37 17.23 4.61
C ALA A 413 12.33 16.31 5.36
N PHE A 414 13.25 15.71 4.60
CA PHE A 414 14.43 15.00 5.09
C PHE A 414 15.67 15.72 4.53
N GLY A 415 16.51 16.27 5.40
CA GLY A 415 17.71 17.02 5.02
C GLY A 415 18.83 16.12 4.48
N HIS A 416 19.71 16.66 3.63
CA HIS A 416 20.87 15.94 3.06
C HIS A 416 22.09 15.89 4.00
N LEU A 417 22.93 14.85 3.86
CA LEU A 417 24.14 14.58 4.67
C LEU A 417 25.22 15.67 4.56
N ASP A 418 25.51 16.17 3.35
CA ASP A 418 26.67 17.05 3.14
C ASP A 418 26.38 18.56 3.37
N TYR A 419 25.13 19.00 3.22
CA TYR A 419 24.72 20.41 3.38
C TYR A 419 23.21 20.51 3.72
N LEU A 420 22.91 20.55 5.03
CA LEU A 420 21.90 21.38 5.72
C LEU A 420 20.50 21.60 5.08
N ASN A 421 19.45 21.07 5.71
CA ASN A 421 18.27 21.85 6.18
C ASN A 421 17.09 22.23 5.26
N ALA A 422 15.92 22.46 5.89
CA ALA A 422 14.66 22.84 5.24
C ALA A 422 14.75 24.24 4.59
N LEU A 423 15.45 25.16 5.25
CA LEU A 423 15.87 26.46 4.70
C LEU A 423 17.40 26.61 4.79
N ILE A 424 18.04 26.92 3.66
CA ILE A 424 19.47 27.25 3.56
C ILE A 424 19.58 28.71 3.14
N LEU A 425 20.01 29.58 4.06
CA LEU A 425 20.16 31.01 3.80
C LEU A 425 21.65 31.34 3.74
N GLN A 426 22.22 31.42 2.54
CA GLN A 426 23.63 31.78 2.34
C GLN A 426 23.83 33.30 2.31
N LYS A 427 22.90 34.01 1.67
CA LYS A 427 22.94 35.47 1.52
C LYS A 427 21.54 36.02 1.25
N GLY A 428 21.30 37.27 1.63
CA GLY A 428 20.01 37.95 1.46
C GLY A 428 19.20 37.97 2.74
N THR A 429 17.92 38.32 2.62
CA THR A 429 17.02 38.43 3.78
C THR A 429 15.82 37.51 3.60
N THR A 430 15.47 36.74 4.63
CA THR A 430 14.22 35.98 4.69
C THR A 430 13.36 36.51 5.83
N TYR A 431 12.09 36.78 5.56
CA TYR A 431 11.09 37.16 6.55
C TYR A 431 10.14 36.00 6.84
N VAL A 432 9.97 35.64 8.11
CA VAL A 432 8.97 34.70 8.60
C VAL A 432 7.91 35.48 9.36
N HIS A 433 6.68 35.46 8.83
CA HIS A 433 5.57 36.23 9.37
C HIS A 433 4.60 35.37 10.18
N ASP A 434 3.67 36.05 10.89
CA ASP A 434 2.61 35.37 11.64
C ASP A 434 1.79 34.45 10.74
N GLY A 435 1.49 33.25 11.24
CA GLY A 435 0.77 32.22 10.49
C GLY A 435 1.62 31.32 9.56
N CYS A 436 2.93 31.55 9.45
CA CYS A 436 3.85 30.61 8.81
C CYS A 436 4.27 29.48 9.78
N PHE A 437 4.27 28.22 9.32
CA PHE A 437 4.64 27.03 10.11
C PHE A 437 5.73 26.22 9.40
N ILE A 438 6.86 26.01 10.08
CA ILE A 438 7.95 25.12 9.65
C ILE A 438 8.06 24.01 10.70
N SER A 439 7.52 22.83 10.42
CA SER A 439 7.41 21.74 11.40
C SER A 439 7.59 20.35 10.82
N ASP A 440 7.86 19.38 11.68
CA ASP A 440 7.91 17.94 11.36
C ASP A 440 8.97 17.56 10.30
N ASN A 441 10.01 18.38 10.16
CA ASN A 441 11.15 18.11 9.29
C ASN A 441 12.26 17.40 10.06
N LEU A 442 12.97 16.50 9.37
CA LEU A 442 14.15 15.82 9.92
C LEU A 442 15.43 16.38 9.31
N CYS A 443 16.41 16.68 10.17
CA CYS A 443 17.73 17.16 9.76
C CYS A 443 18.83 16.16 10.16
N LEU A 444 19.93 16.15 9.42
CA LEU A 444 21.11 15.33 9.74
C LEU A 444 22.22 16.17 10.37
N LEU A 445 22.63 17.25 9.69
CA LEU A 445 23.59 18.23 10.19
C LEU A 445 22.91 19.61 10.32
N GLY A 446 23.33 20.43 11.29
CA GLY A 446 23.20 21.90 11.32
C GLY A 446 21.82 22.55 11.52
N GLY A 447 20.77 21.81 11.95
CA GLY A 447 19.49 22.39 12.41
C GLY A 447 18.51 22.82 11.33
N CYS A 448 17.20 22.53 11.40
CA CYS A 448 16.20 22.76 10.34
C CYS A 448 16.29 24.08 9.51
N VAL A 449 16.75 25.19 10.09
CA VAL A 449 17.07 26.44 9.38
C VAL A 449 18.53 26.83 9.59
N TYR A 450 19.28 27.05 8.50
CA TYR A 450 20.66 27.54 8.55
C TYR A 450 20.79 28.96 8.01
N VAL A 451 21.37 29.84 8.83
CA VAL A 451 21.65 31.24 8.48
C VAL A 451 23.16 31.45 8.42
N ASP A 452 23.72 31.48 7.21
CA ASP A 452 25.16 31.71 6.98
C ASP A 452 25.56 33.17 7.28
N LYS A 453 26.86 33.45 7.35
CA LYS A 453 27.47 34.73 7.76
C LYS A 453 26.97 35.96 7.02
N GLU A 454 26.55 35.82 5.75
CA GLU A 454 26.04 36.92 4.91
C GLU A 454 24.51 36.98 4.83
N ALA A 455 23.79 36.11 5.55
CA ALA A 455 22.34 36.04 5.54
C ALA A 455 21.71 36.68 6.78
N ILE A 456 20.49 37.18 6.60
CA ILE A 456 19.65 37.73 7.65
C ILE A 456 18.31 36.98 7.65
N LEU A 457 17.97 36.37 8.79
CA LEU A 457 16.62 35.86 9.04
C LEU A 457 15.89 36.86 9.93
N VAL A 458 14.69 37.28 9.53
CA VAL A 458 13.83 38.17 10.31
C VAL A 458 12.56 37.41 10.66
N MET A 459 12.24 37.32 11.94
CA MET A 459 10.99 36.73 12.41
C MET A 459 10.16 37.79 13.11
N ASP A 460 9.00 38.14 12.57
CA ASP A 460 8.00 39.00 13.24
C ASP A 460 6.75 38.22 13.68
N GLY A 461 6.71 36.91 13.41
CA GLY A 461 5.71 35.94 13.82
C GLY A 461 6.11 34.52 13.39
N GLY A 462 5.12 33.63 13.31
CA GLY A 462 5.28 32.27 12.78
C GLY A 462 5.93 31.30 13.77
N MET A 463 5.99 30.03 13.38
CA MET A 463 6.45 28.93 14.23
C MET A 463 7.49 28.08 13.49
N ILE A 464 8.65 27.90 14.11
CA ILE A 464 9.64 26.87 13.76
C ILE A 464 9.64 25.88 14.91
N PHE A 465 8.98 24.74 14.71
CA PHE A 465 8.56 23.87 15.82
C PHE A 465 8.80 22.38 15.49
N GLY A 466 9.32 21.61 16.43
CA GLY A 466 9.30 20.13 16.32
C GLY A 466 10.15 19.55 15.19
N ASN A 467 11.16 20.29 14.72
CA ASN A 467 12.07 19.82 13.68
C ASN A 467 13.28 19.13 14.34
N ASN A 468 13.44 17.84 14.14
CA ASN A 468 14.34 17.02 14.97
C ASN A 468 15.51 16.42 14.19
N PRO A 469 16.72 16.35 14.78
CA PRO A 469 17.83 15.65 14.16
C PRO A 469 17.61 14.13 14.16
N ILE A 470 18.19 13.43 13.19
CA ILE A 470 18.25 11.96 13.18
C ILE A 470 19.41 11.52 14.09
N GLN A 471 19.16 10.51 14.92
CA GLN A 471 20.02 9.98 15.99
C GLN A 471 21.54 10.19 15.83
N GLY A 472 22.15 10.74 16.88
CA GLY A 472 23.48 10.31 17.35
C GLY A 472 24.70 11.06 16.84
N GLU A 473 24.59 11.92 15.82
CA GLU A 473 25.76 12.63 15.26
C GLU A 473 25.49 14.12 15.03
N TYR A 474 26.12 14.96 15.87
CA TYR A 474 26.32 16.42 15.76
C TYR A 474 25.20 17.37 16.23
N TRP A 475 25.65 18.45 16.90
CA TRP A 475 24.93 19.26 17.90
C TRP A 475 24.62 20.67 17.38
N TYR A 476 23.57 20.83 16.57
CA TYR A 476 23.18 22.14 16.07
C TYR A 476 21.66 22.28 16.14
N GLY A 477 21.18 23.26 16.91
CA GLY A 477 19.78 23.42 17.26
C GLY A 477 18.84 23.69 16.10
N GLY A 478 17.52 23.71 16.34
CA GLY A 478 16.50 23.89 15.29
C GLY A 478 16.74 25.03 14.31
N VAL A 479 17.37 26.13 14.78
CA VAL A 479 17.91 27.21 13.94
C VAL A 479 19.39 27.43 14.26
N TYR A 480 20.27 27.33 13.25
CA TYR A 480 21.69 27.65 13.39
C TYR A 480 22.01 29.00 12.75
N VAL A 481 22.57 29.91 13.55
CA VAL A 481 22.82 31.32 13.17
C VAL A 481 24.32 31.61 13.17
N ALA A 482 24.94 31.58 11.99
CA ALA A 482 26.28 32.12 11.75
C ALA A 482 26.27 33.59 11.27
N GLY A 483 25.19 34.01 10.62
CA GLY A 483 24.94 35.41 10.23
C GLY A 483 24.15 36.17 11.28
N GLN A 484 22.98 36.68 10.89
CA GLN A 484 22.10 37.46 11.75
C GLN A 484 20.69 36.88 11.81
N LEU A 485 20.13 36.81 13.02
CA LEU A 485 18.70 36.57 13.27
C LEU A 485 18.10 37.78 14.00
N ASP A 486 17.14 38.45 13.36
CA ASP A 486 16.33 39.50 13.97
C ASP A 486 14.99 38.93 14.45
N PHE A 487 14.88 38.70 15.75
CA PHE A 487 13.73 38.06 16.36
C PHE A 487 12.82 39.10 17.04
N TYR A 488 11.74 39.44 16.34
CA TYR A 488 10.73 40.42 16.74
C TYR A 488 9.44 39.78 17.23
N GLY A 489 9.07 38.61 16.71
CA GLY A 489 7.82 37.87 17.00
C GLY A 489 7.92 36.39 16.65
N GLY A 490 7.01 35.57 17.18
CA GLY A 490 6.88 34.14 16.82
C GLY A 490 7.46 33.17 17.86
N GLU A 491 7.68 31.92 17.41
CA GLU A 491 8.14 30.80 18.24
C GLU A 491 9.22 29.97 17.54
N ILE A 492 10.29 29.65 18.29
CA ILE A 492 11.30 28.64 17.94
C ILE A 492 11.44 27.70 19.14
N SER A 493 10.93 26.47 19.05
CA SER A 493 10.78 25.59 20.21
C SER A 493 10.69 24.10 19.85
N HIS A 494 10.73 23.24 20.88
CA HIS A 494 10.50 21.79 20.78
C HIS A 494 11.49 21.05 19.85
N HIS A 495 12.76 21.45 19.88
CA HIS A 495 13.86 20.75 19.22
C HIS A 495 14.66 19.91 20.23
N MET A 496 15.11 18.70 19.85
CA MET A 496 15.71 17.73 20.81
C MET A 496 16.90 18.23 21.65
N ASP A 497 17.78 19.11 21.12
CA ASP A 497 19.03 19.49 21.82
C ASP A 497 19.10 20.99 22.18
N SER A 498 19.04 21.84 21.17
CA SER A 498 18.90 23.28 21.36
C SER A 498 17.89 23.83 20.38
N ASN A 499 17.14 24.86 20.77
CA ASN A 499 16.24 25.49 19.83
C ASN A 499 17.02 26.40 18.87
N ILE A 500 18.07 27.07 19.38
CA ILE A 500 18.87 28.02 18.60
C ILE A 500 20.36 27.86 18.92
N SER A 501 21.17 27.71 17.88
CA SER A 501 22.64 27.73 17.95
C SER A 501 23.17 29.05 17.42
N ILE A 502 23.96 29.76 18.21
CA ILE A 502 24.42 31.13 17.94
C ILE A 502 25.95 31.13 17.74
N ALA A 503 26.38 31.31 16.49
CA ALA A 503 27.78 31.57 16.12
C ALA A 503 27.98 33.01 15.59
N GLY A 504 26.91 33.67 15.15
CA GLY A 504 26.85 35.06 14.71
C GLY A 504 26.14 35.96 15.71
N VAL A 505 25.10 36.67 15.25
CA VAL A 505 24.35 37.64 16.07
C VAL A 505 22.86 37.32 16.07
N VAL A 506 22.27 37.26 17.26
CA VAL A 506 20.80 37.26 17.42
C VAL A 506 20.37 38.59 18.02
N ASN A 507 19.51 39.34 17.36
CA ASN A 507 18.90 40.56 17.89
C ASN A 507 17.48 40.25 18.41
N TYR A 508 17.25 40.52 19.69
CA TYR A 508 15.99 40.26 20.36
C TYR A 508 15.25 41.56 20.69
N GLY A 509 14.04 41.72 20.15
CA GLY A 509 13.00 42.58 20.73
C GLY A 509 12.97 44.06 20.33
N SER A 510 12.96 44.41 19.04
CA SER A 510 12.72 45.80 18.59
C SER A 510 11.37 46.10 17.91
N ALA A 511 10.37 45.18 17.94
CA ALA A 511 9.01 45.46 17.43
C ALA A 511 7.91 45.24 18.48
N ALA A 512 6.78 45.93 18.30
CA ALA A 512 5.76 46.26 19.30
C ALA A 512 4.79 45.14 19.72
N THR A 513 5.11 43.86 19.52
CA THR A 513 4.20 42.75 19.82
C THR A 513 4.67 41.93 21.04
N ASN A 514 3.71 41.63 21.94
CA ASN A 514 3.90 40.88 23.20
C ASN A 514 3.77 39.36 23.01
N LYS A 515 4.04 38.83 21.81
CA LYS A 515 3.78 37.42 21.45
C LYS A 515 5.07 36.70 21.08
N ASN A 516 5.93 36.37 22.05
CA ASN A 516 7.17 35.66 21.73
C ASN A 516 7.52 34.61 22.78
N ILE A 517 7.64 33.37 22.34
CA ILE A 517 8.43 32.32 23.00
C ILE A 517 9.73 32.22 22.20
N PHE A 518 10.81 32.83 22.69
CA PHE A 518 12.15 32.53 22.20
C PHE A 518 12.73 31.43 23.09
N SER A 519 13.13 30.31 22.49
CA SER A 519 13.89 29.18 23.02
C SER A 519 14.00 28.97 24.55
N GLU A 520 13.55 27.80 25.01
CA GLU A 520 13.93 27.22 26.31
C GLU A 520 15.45 26.96 26.45
N SER A 521 16.16 26.84 25.31
CA SER A 521 17.60 26.56 25.24
C SER A 521 18.31 27.26 24.07
N MET A 522 19.44 27.94 24.35
CA MET A 522 20.36 28.52 23.36
C MET A 522 21.74 27.89 23.50
N MET A 523 22.32 27.44 22.39
CA MET A 523 23.72 27.01 22.34
C MET A 523 24.59 28.14 21.80
N PHE A 524 25.60 28.57 22.57
CA PHE A 524 26.59 29.53 22.10
C PHE A 524 27.81 28.82 21.52
N HIS A 525 28.22 29.28 20.35
CA HIS A 525 29.51 28.97 19.74
C HIS A 525 30.48 30.14 19.93
N LYS A 526 31.78 29.88 19.75
CA LYS A 526 32.78 30.95 19.87
C LYS A 526 32.48 32.13 18.95
N GLY A 527 32.28 33.31 19.56
CA GLY A 527 31.99 34.56 18.86
C GLY A 527 30.49 34.89 18.71
N GLY A 528 29.60 33.96 19.08
CA GLY A 528 28.16 34.18 19.07
C GLY A 528 27.69 35.16 20.15
N VAL A 529 26.75 36.03 19.81
CA VAL A 529 26.23 37.06 20.73
C VAL A 529 24.71 37.20 20.62
N LEU A 530 24.04 37.25 21.78
CA LEU A 530 22.65 37.69 21.91
C LEU A 530 22.59 39.19 22.25
N ASN A 531 22.00 39.98 21.36
CA ASN A 531 21.71 41.39 21.56
C ASN A 531 20.29 41.57 22.09
N MET A 532 20.15 42.04 23.33
CA MET A 532 18.85 42.32 23.93
C MET A 532 18.47 43.80 23.80
N ASN A 533 17.26 44.07 23.28
CA ASN A 533 16.69 45.42 23.17
C ASN A 533 15.50 45.63 24.13
N ARG A 534 15.08 44.58 24.85
CA ARG A 534 14.03 44.58 25.88
C ARG A 534 14.28 43.45 26.89
N PRO A 535 13.68 43.46 28.10
CA PRO A 535 13.87 42.39 29.08
C PRO A 535 13.32 41.05 28.58
N LEU A 536 13.92 39.95 29.05
CA LEU A 536 13.31 38.62 28.94
C LEU A 536 12.15 38.51 29.93
N THR A 537 11.10 37.78 29.56
CA THR A 537 9.95 37.49 30.44
C THR A 537 9.87 36.02 30.85
N TYR A 538 10.88 35.23 30.48
CA TYR A 538 10.98 33.79 30.73
C TYR A 538 12.45 33.39 30.84
N ASN A 539 12.69 32.20 31.37
CA ASN A 539 14.05 31.69 31.56
C ASN A 539 14.54 30.97 30.31
N VAL A 540 15.83 31.13 30.01
CA VAL A 540 16.53 30.49 28.90
C VAL A 540 17.70 29.68 29.45
N THR A 541 17.84 28.44 29.01
CA THR A 541 19.00 27.59 29.31
C THR A 541 20.11 27.82 28.30
N LEU A 542 21.32 28.07 28.76
CA LEU A 542 22.49 28.25 27.91
C LEU A 542 23.31 26.95 27.88
N THR A 543 23.75 26.57 26.70
CA THR A 543 24.78 25.55 26.48
C THR A 543 25.92 26.15 25.65
N PHE A 544 27.08 25.51 25.69
CA PHE A 544 28.32 26.04 25.12
C PHE A 544 29.00 24.98 24.27
N ASP A 545 29.55 25.37 23.12
CA ASP A 545 30.53 24.54 22.44
C ASP A 545 31.86 24.50 23.22
N GLU A 546 32.73 23.56 22.85
CA GLU A 546 34.04 23.38 23.50
C GLU A 546 34.98 24.59 23.40
N LYS A 547 34.69 25.56 22.53
CA LYS A 547 35.53 26.73 22.23
C LYS A 547 35.10 27.97 23.01
N VAL A 548 33.88 28.01 23.57
CA VAL A 548 33.44 29.06 24.50
C VAL A 548 34.16 28.90 25.84
N GLN A 549 34.70 29.99 26.37
CA GLN A 549 35.54 29.98 27.57
C GLN A 549 35.14 31.13 28.53
N PRO A 550 35.41 31.00 29.85
CA PRO A 550 35.26 32.12 30.78
C PRO A 550 35.98 33.38 30.28
N GLY A 551 35.29 34.52 30.29
CA GLY A 551 35.71 35.78 29.70
C GLY A 551 34.97 36.15 28.42
N ASP A 552 34.29 35.21 27.77
CA ASP A 552 33.49 35.49 26.58
C ASP A 552 32.22 36.28 26.91
N VAL A 553 31.89 37.26 26.07
CA VAL A 553 30.64 38.04 26.14
C VAL A 553 29.56 37.28 25.41
N LEU A 554 28.52 36.84 26.12
CA LEU A 554 27.42 36.06 25.53
C LEU A 554 26.19 36.94 25.25
N VAL A 555 25.93 37.90 26.14
CA VAL A 555 24.79 38.80 26.03
C VAL A 555 25.27 40.24 26.12
N ARG A 556 24.74 41.11 25.26
CA ARG A 556 24.90 42.56 25.37
C ARG A 556 23.59 43.24 25.06
N ALA A 557 23.41 44.47 25.50
CA ALA A 557 22.24 45.25 25.13
C ALA A 557 22.56 46.33 24.10
N ASN A 558 21.60 46.59 23.20
CA ASN A 558 21.68 47.65 22.19
C ASN A 558 20.43 48.55 22.29
N GLY A 559 20.58 49.77 22.77
CA GLY A 559 19.43 50.65 23.06
C GLY A 559 18.60 50.24 24.30
N TYR A 560 19.08 49.26 25.08
CA TYR A 560 18.51 48.78 26.34
C TYR A 560 19.58 48.74 27.44
N GLN A 561 19.17 48.68 28.72
CA GLN A 561 20.08 48.57 29.87
C GLN A 561 19.85 47.24 30.58
N LEU A 562 20.85 46.37 30.57
CA LEU A 562 20.80 45.08 31.26
C LEU A 562 20.71 45.27 32.78
N THR A 563 19.86 44.48 33.42
CA THR A 563 19.62 44.47 34.87
C THR A 563 20.02 43.12 35.48
N GLU A 564 20.13 43.06 36.80
CA GLU A 564 20.30 41.76 37.52
C GLU A 564 19.07 40.85 37.33
N SER A 565 17.89 41.42 37.07
CA SER A 565 16.70 40.64 36.74
C SER A 565 16.86 39.93 35.39
N ASP A 566 17.45 40.60 34.40
CA ASP A 566 17.74 39.99 33.09
C ASP A 566 18.77 38.87 33.24
N LEU A 567 19.79 39.07 34.08
CA LEU A 567 20.79 38.06 34.38
C LEU A 567 20.14 36.79 34.96
N GLY A 568 19.15 36.95 35.85
CA GLY A 568 18.41 35.86 36.48
C GLY A 568 17.56 35.01 35.53
N HIS A 569 17.33 35.46 34.29
CA HIS A 569 16.63 34.69 33.28
C HIS A 569 17.53 33.67 32.56
N PHE A 570 18.86 33.77 32.68
CA PHE A 570 19.79 32.82 32.05
C PHE A 570 20.21 31.72 33.02
N LYS A 571 19.92 30.46 32.66
CA LYS A 571 20.44 29.27 33.36
C LYS A 571 21.66 28.76 32.63
N LEU A 572 22.73 28.40 33.34
CA LEU A 572 23.99 27.97 32.75
C LEU A 572 24.32 26.51 33.10
N PRO A 573 25.24 25.86 32.37
CA PRO A 573 25.79 24.56 32.74
C PRO A 573 26.61 24.66 34.05
N GLU A 574 26.70 23.54 34.77
CA GLU A 574 27.46 23.45 36.03
C GLU A 574 28.90 23.97 35.88
N GLY A 575 29.37 24.70 36.90
CA GLY A 575 30.71 25.26 36.93
C GLY A 575 30.85 26.62 36.24
N TYR A 576 29.76 27.14 35.67
CA TYR A 576 29.73 28.47 35.03
C TYR A 576 28.69 29.38 35.69
N ARG A 577 28.94 30.69 35.64
CA ARG A 577 27.97 31.76 35.94
C ARG A 577 28.11 32.87 34.90
N LEU A 578 27.11 33.73 34.78
CA LEU A 578 27.29 35.01 34.10
C LEU A 578 27.61 36.10 35.13
N GLU A 579 28.54 36.98 34.77
CA GLU A 579 28.82 38.21 35.48
C GLU A 579 28.35 39.39 34.65
N LYS A 580 27.58 40.28 35.27
CA LYS A 580 27.31 41.58 34.66
C LYS A 580 28.57 42.44 34.71
N LYS A 581 29.07 42.84 33.53
CA LYS A 581 30.17 43.79 33.35
C LYS A 581 29.70 44.88 32.40
N ASP A 582 29.62 46.10 32.89
CA ASP A 582 29.00 47.23 32.20
C ASP A 582 27.59 46.86 31.69
N ASN A 583 27.33 46.99 30.39
CA ASN A 583 26.06 46.63 29.75
C ASN A 583 26.14 45.29 29.00
N THR A 584 26.92 44.35 29.55
CA THR A 584 27.13 42.99 29.00
C THR A 584 27.07 41.91 30.08
N PHE A 585 26.74 40.69 29.70
CA PHE A 585 26.90 39.49 30.53
C PHE A 585 28.05 38.63 30.00
N VAL A 586 29.01 38.39 30.88
CA VAL A 586 30.28 37.73 30.58
C VAL A 586 30.33 36.39 31.30
N LEU A 587 30.72 35.34 30.61
CA LEU A 587 30.87 34.01 31.18
C LEU A 587 32.00 33.98 32.22
N ALA A 588 31.78 33.36 33.38
CA ALA A 588 32.75 33.18 34.45
C ALA A 588 32.62 31.80 35.10
N LYS A 589 33.60 31.38 35.91
CA LYS A 589 33.60 30.07 36.59
C LYS A 589 32.92 30.15 37.96
N ALA A 590 31.89 29.34 38.21
CA ALA A 590 31.18 29.27 39.50
C ALA A 590 31.96 28.45 40.54
N GLY A 591 31.92 28.86 41.82
CA GLY A 591 32.40 28.03 42.95
C GLY A 591 31.29 27.09 43.41
N VAL A 592 31.60 25.84 43.78
CA VAL A 592 30.59 24.79 44.01
C VAL A 592 30.36 24.55 45.50
N SER A 593 29.12 24.72 45.99
CA SER A 593 28.65 24.26 47.30
C SER A 593 27.32 23.50 47.15
N GLY A 594 27.30 22.18 47.42
CA GLY A 594 26.10 21.32 47.38
C GLY A 594 26.42 19.82 47.25
N ILE A 595 25.41 18.98 47.08
CA ILE A 595 25.53 17.51 46.95
C ILE A 595 26.07 17.15 45.57
N SER A 596 27.17 16.39 45.52
CA SER A 596 27.91 16.09 44.29
C SER A 596 28.12 14.59 44.03
N THR A 597 27.77 13.73 44.98
CA THR A 597 27.89 12.27 44.86
C THR A 597 26.63 11.54 45.31
N LEU A 598 26.45 10.30 44.85
CA LEU A 598 25.32 9.46 45.25
C LEU A 598 25.29 9.21 46.76
N GLN A 599 26.45 9.00 47.39
CA GLN A 599 26.53 8.75 48.84
C GLN A 599 26.14 9.99 49.64
N GLU A 600 26.56 11.18 49.21
CA GLU A 600 26.15 12.44 49.83
C GLU A 600 24.63 12.64 49.76
N LEU A 601 24.01 12.27 48.63
CA LEU A 601 22.56 12.34 48.47
C LEU A 601 21.83 11.38 49.43
N ILE A 602 22.29 10.14 49.51
CA ILE A 602 21.71 9.12 50.42
C ILE A 602 21.86 9.56 51.87
N ASP A 603 23.06 9.98 52.28
CA ASP A 603 23.32 10.46 53.64
C ASP A 603 22.46 11.68 53.99
N ALA A 604 22.23 12.58 53.02
CA ALA A 604 21.37 13.74 53.22
C ALA A 604 19.89 13.35 53.36
N ILE A 605 19.41 12.38 52.56
CA ILE A 605 18.05 11.83 52.68
C ILE A 605 17.88 11.12 54.02
N ASP A 606 18.85 10.33 54.47
CA ASP A 606 18.81 9.59 55.74
C ASP A 606 18.81 10.53 56.96
N LYS A 607 19.52 11.65 56.88
CA LYS A 607 19.54 12.69 57.92
C LYS A 607 18.35 13.66 57.86
N ALA A 608 17.65 13.73 56.72
CA ALA A 608 16.52 14.64 56.56
C ALA A 608 15.41 14.36 57.60
N PRO A 609 14.81 15.40 58.22
CA PRO A 609 13.61 15.23 59.02
C PRO A 609 12.44 14.73 58.14
N ALA A 610 11.42 14.12 58.77
CA ALA A 610 10.27 13.58 58.03
C ALA A 610 9.59 14.62 57.13
N GLY A 611 9.49 15.88 57.58
CA GLY A 611 8.84 16.97 56.85
C GLY A 611 7.33 16.78 56.73
N THR A 612 6.70 17.52 55.81
CA THR A 612 5.31 17.29 55.36
C THR A 612 5.24 17.42 53.84
N ALA A 613 4.20 16.90 53.20
CA ALA A 613 4.05 17.01 51.75
C ALA A 613 4.04 18.46 51.23
N THR A 614 3.60 19.43 52.05
CA THR A 614 3.59 20.87 51.71
C THR A 614 4.87 21.60 52.10
N VAL A 615 5.71 21.00 52.96
CA VAL A 615 7.00 21.56 53.40
C VAL A 615 8.06 20.44 53.38
N PRO A 616 8.55 20.06 52.18
CA PRO A 616 9.56 19.01 52.06
C PRO A 616 10.96 19.51 52.48
N THR A 617 11.83 18.59 52.86
CA THR A 617 13.26 18.88 53.01
C THR A 617 13.86 19.09 51.62
N VAL A 618 14.43 20.28 51.40
CA VAL A 618 15.04 20.66 50.11
C VAL A 618 16.51 20.25 50.11
N LEU A 619 16.92 19.46 49.11
CA LEU A 619 18.29 19.01 48.91
C LEU A 619 18.84 19.59 47.61
N ASN A 620 19.95 20.34 47.69
CA ASN A 620 20.59 20.97 46.53
C ASN A 620 21.69 20.06 45.95
N ILE A 621 21.47 19.55 44.75
CA ILE A 621 22.41 18.75 43.97
C ILE A 621 23.11 19.69 43.00
N VAL A 622 24.43 19.67 43.03
CA VAL A 622 25.25 20.54 42.19
C VAL A 622 25.87 19.80 41.02
N LYS A 623 25.98 18.46 41.07
CA LYS A 623 26.61 17.63 40.04
C LYS A 623 25.72 16.47 39.62
N ALA A 624 25.88 16.01 38.37
CA ALA A 624 25.26 14.78 37.88
C ALA A 624 25.59 13.57 38.77
N ILE A 625 24.55 12.81 39.17
CA ILE A 625 24.66 11.68 40.09
C ILE A 625 24.62 10.36 39.31
N PRO A 626 25.71 9.57 39.27
CA PRO A 626 25.66 8.20 38.78
C PRO A 626 24.94 7.33 39.82
N VAL A 627 23.79 6.78 39.46
CA VAL A 627 22.97 5.93 40.32
C VAL A 627 23.45 4.49 40.20
N THR A 628 24.26 4.07 41.17
CA THR A 628 24.81 2.70 41.27
C THR A 628 24.02 1.81 42.22
N GLN A 629 23.13 2.40 43.04
CA GLN A 629 22.22 1.71 43.95
C GLN A 629 20.90 2.48 44.09
N THR A 630 19.81 1.77 44.41
CA THR A 630 18.47 2.35 44.57
C THR A 630 18.42 3.36 45.70
N ILE A 631 17.93 4.56 45.43
CA ILE A 631 17.69 5.61 46.42
C ILE A 631 16.32 5.37 47.04
N VAL A 632 16.30 4.91 48.30
CA VAL A 632 15.06 4.64 49.03
C VAL A 632 14.67 5.86 49.86
N ILE A 633 13.45 6.37 49.67
CA ILE A 633 12.87 7.46 50.45
C ILE A 633 11.68 6.87 51.22
N LYS A 634 11.80 6.76 52.54
CA LYS A 634 10.81 6.08 53.39
C LYS A 634 10.28 6.99 54.50
N ASN A 635 8.96 7.22 54.55
CA ASN A 635 8.29 8.12 55.49
C ASN A 635 8.88 9.55 55.53
N LYS A 636 9.37 10.04 54.39
CA LYS A 636 10.01 11.37 54.28
C LYS A 636 9.47 12.14 53.08
N HIS A 637 9.46 13.46 53.21
CA HIS A 637 9.06 14.39 52.16
C HIS A 637 10.28 15.16 51.67
N ILE A 638 10.75 14.85 50.46
CA ILE A 638 12.00 15.35 49.88
C ILE A 638 11.71 16.15 48.61
N LYS A 639 12.41 17.28 48.43
CA LYS A 639 12.46 18.02 47.17
C LYS A 639 13.90 18.11 46.71
N LEU A 640 14.19 17.60 45.52
CA LEU A 640 15.51 17.72 44.91
C LEU A 640 15.55 18.99 44.05
N THR A 641 16.59 19.79 44.24
CA THR A 641 16.83 21.05 43.52
C THR A 641 18.25 21.07 43.01
N GLY A 642 18.51 21.78 41.93
CA GLY A 642 19.85 21.90 41.35
C GLY A 642 19.79 22.59 39.99
N GLU A 643 20.91 23.12 39.53
CA GLU A 643 21.05 23.63 38.17
C GLU A 643 21.30 22.43 37.24
N ASN A 644 20.26 22.00 36.50
CA ASN A 644 20.28 20.85 35.58
C ASN A 644 20.48 19.48 36.27
N LEU A 645 19.53 19.12 37.14
CA LEU A 645 19.53 17.84 37.86
C LEU A 645 19.69 16.66 36.89
N THR A 646 20.78 15.92 36.99
CA THR A 646 21.03 14.78 36.10
C THR A 646 21.31 13.53 36.91
N PHE A 647 20.57 12.46 36.63
CA PHE A 647 20.82 11.13 37.18
C PHE A 647 21.13 10.18 36.04
N ASN A 648 22.30 9.53 36.11
CA ASN A 648 22.76 8.61 35.09
C ASN A 648 22.77 7.20 35.64
N ASN A 649 22.39 6.21 34.85
CA ASN A 649 22.54 4.82 35.22
C ASN A 649 24.03 4.49 35.38
N GLY A 650 24.45 4.17 36.60
CA GLY A 650 25.81 3.74 36.91
C GLY A 650 25.92 2.25 37.26
N ALA A 651 24.81 1.51 37.22
CA ALA A 651 24.76 0.11 37.64
C ALA A 651 25.08 -0.84 36.47
N THR A 652 25.68 -1.99 36.78
CA THR A 652 26.00 -3.05 35.81
C THR A 652 24.92 -4.13 35.68
N GLY A 653 23.81 -4.00 36.42
CA GLY A 653 22.68 -4.93 36.43
C GLY A 653 21.36 -4.19 36.57
N ASN A 654 20.27 -4.91 36.86
CA ASN A 654 18.95 -4.29 37.00
C ASN A 654 18.97 -3.23 38.11
N ILE A 655 18.47 -2.02 37.80
CA ILE A 655 18.51 -0.90 38.74
C ILE A 655 17.20 -0.13 38.76
N ARG A 656 16.84 0.33 39.95
CA ARG A 656 15.76 1.29 40.15
C ARG A 656 16.37 2.57 40.71
N PHE A 657 16.07 3.74 40.13
CA PHE A 657 16.67 4.97 40.65
C PHE A 657 16.08 5.35 41.99
N PHE A 658 14.75 5.51 42.06
CA PHE A 658 14.06 5.93 43.27
C PHE A 658 12.98 4.92 43.68
N SER A 659 12.93 4.60 44.98
CA SER A 659 11.85 3.84 45.62
C SER A 659 11.22 4.69 46.72
N LEU A 660 9.93 5.00 46.59
CA LEU A 660 9.15 5.77 47.56
C LEU A 660 8.29 4.84 48.39
N GLU A 661 8.53 4.81 49.70
CA GLU A 661 7.92 3.86 50.64
C GLU A 661 7.29 4.55 51.85
N GLY A 662 6.22 3.96 52.41
CA GLY A 662 5.64 4.40 53.68
C GLY A 662 5.21 5.88 53.66
N ALA A 663 4.26 6.25 52.80
CA ALA A 663 3.75 7.62 52.70
C ALA A 663 4.82 8.70 52.42
N ALA A 664 5.90 8.33 51.72
CA ALA A 664 6.93 9.28 51.31
C ALA A 664 6.45 10.20 50.18
N SER A 665 7.05 11.39 50.05
CA SER A 665 6.91 12.20 48.83
C SER A 665 8.23 12.66 48.26
N LEU A 666 8.33 12.68 46.94
CA LEU A 666 9.48 13.19 46.21
C LEU A 666 9.03 14.20 45.17
N THR A 667 9.64 15.38 45.20
CA THR A 667 9.47 16.41 44.17
C THR A 667 10.78 16.58 43.41
N ILE A 668 10.73 16.42 42.10
CA ILE A 668 11.86 16.65 41.19
C ILE A 668 11.40 17.65 40.13
N GLU A 669 12.19 18.71 39.94
CA GLU A 669 11.92 19.76 38.96
C GLU A 669 13.15 19.92 38.06
N LYS A 670 12.96 20.04 36.74
CA LYS A 670 14.04 20.34 35.77
C LYS A 670 15.18 19.32 35.82
N ALA A 671 14.84 18.06 35.59
CA ALA A 671 15.80 16.96 35.69
C ALA A 671 15.84 16.07 34.45
N THR A 672 17.00 15.50 34.16
CA THR A 672 17.18 14.45 33.17
C THR A 672 17.55 13.13 33.86
N LEU A 673 16.80 12.08 33.57
CA LEU A 673 17.05 10.72 34.05
C LEU A 673 17.46 9.86 32.85
N ASN A 674 18.72 9.44 32.84
CA ASN A 674 19.32 8.69 31.75
C ASN A 674 19.50 7.22 32.15
N GLY A 675 18.77 6.32 31.49
CA GLY A 675 18.89 4.86 31.69
C GLY A 675 19.98 4.19 30.84
N THR A 676 20.31 4.82 29.70
CA THR A 676 21.05 4.35 28.50
C THR A 676 21.50 2.90 28.47
N VAL A 677 20.82 2.06 27.68
CA VAL A 677 21.47 0.92 27.00
C VAL A 677 20.77 0.50 25.69
N ALA A 678 21.55 0.32 24.62
CA ALA A 678 21.18 -0.44 23.43
C ALA A 678 21.77 -1.86 23.54
N GLY A 679 20.93 -2.89 23.41
CA GLY A 679 21.37 -4.30 23.48
C GLY A 679 21.65 -4.86 24.87
N ALA A 680 21.21 -4.18 25.94
CA ALA A 680 21.36 -4.69 27.32
C ALA A 680 20.51 -5.93 27.61
N SER A 681 21.02 -6.77 28.52
CA SER A 681 20.30 -7.86 29.18
C SER A 681 19.63 -7.45 30.50
N HIS A 682 19.64 -6.17 30.88
CA HIS A 682 19.24 -5.69 32.21
C HIS A 682 18.23 -4.54 32.13
N TYR A 683 17.34 -4.46 33.11
CA TYR A 683 16.26 -3.48 33.17
C TYR A 683 16.62 -2.24 34.01
N CYS A 684 16.11 -1.08 33.57
CA CYS A 684 16.26 0.20 34.27
C CYS A 684 14.88 0.80 34.55
N SER A 685 14.57 1.00 35.84
CA SER A 685 13.34 1.63 36.32
C SER A 685 13.70 2.98 36.96
N PHE A 686 13.03 4.08 36.59
CA PHE A 686 13.32 5.37 37.22
C PHE A 686 12.61 5.50 38.57
N PHE A 687 11.35 5.07 38.65
CA PHE A 687 10.55 5.25 39.86
C PHE A 687 9.69 4.04 40.20
N HIS A 688 9.67 3.71 41.49
CA HIS A 688 8.60 2.93 42.12
C HIS A 688 7.94 3.78 43.22
N VAL A 689 6.63 4.00 43.08
CA VAL A 689 5.83 4.77 44.02
C VAL A 689 4.89 3.82 44.76
N SER A 690 5.16 3.51 46.03
CA SER A 690 4.30 2.64 46.83
C SER A 690 2.93 3.26 47.10
N ASN A 691 1.97 2.46 47.59
CA ASN A 691 0.72 2.96 48.15
C ASN A 691 0.98 4.10 49.14
N GLN A 692 0.12 5.12 49.13
CA GLN A 692 0.17 6.33 49.97
C GLN A 692 1.36 7.27 49.71
N SER A 693 2.33 6.89 48.86
CA SER A 693 3.45 7.76 48.49
C SER A 693 3.07 8.66 47.31
N THR A 694 3.72 9.82 47.20
CA THR A 694 3.45 10.83 46.15
C THR A 694 4.72 11.20 45.39
N LEU A 695 4.70 11.11 44.07
CA LEU A 695 5.76 11.59 43.18
C LEU A 695 5.26 12.86 42.45
N ASN A 696 6.02 13.94 42.51
CA ASN A 696 5.77 15.18 41.77
C ASN A 696 6.93 15.45 40.82
N LEU A 697 6.63 15.57 39.53
CA LEU A 697 7.57 15.81 38.45
C LEU A 697 7.15 17.07 37.70
N SER A 698 8.11 17.95 37.42
CA SER A 698 7.89 19.10 36.55
C SER A 698 9.12 19.33 35.68
N TRP A 699 8.99 19.42 34.36
CA TRP A 699 10.14 19.57 33.45
C TRP A 699 11.17 18.44 33.58
N VAL A 700 10.70 17.19 33.71
CA VAL A 700 11.57 16.02 33.84
C VAL A 700 11.64 15.26 32.51
N THR A 701 12.85 14.91 32.08
CA THR A 701 13.09 14.10 30.89
C THR A 701 13.54 12.70 31.30
N MET A 702 12.88 11.66 30.77
CA MET A 702 13.18 10.25 31.02
C MET A 702 13.54 9.54 29.73
N THR A 703 14.81 9.13 29.60
CA THR A 703 15.32 8.61 28.32
C THR A 703 16.30 7.46 28.43
N GLY A 704 16.34 6.62 27.38
CA GLY A 704 17.32 5.55 27.21
C GLY A 704 17.15 4.34 28.14
N ALA A 705 16.02 4.20 28.84
CA ALA A 705 15.78 3.04 29.71
C ALA A 705 15.28 1.82 28.93
N HIS A 706 15.66 0.62 29.37
CA HIS A 706 15.07 -0.65 28.95
C HIS A 706 14.17 -1.19 30.07
N SER A 707 12.86 -1.30 29.86
CA SER A 707 11.88 -1.64 30.89
C SER A 707 11.28 -3.03 30.71
N ASN A 708 10.78 -3.57 31.83
CA ASN A 708 9.92 -4.73 31.84
C ASN A 708 8.66 -4.44 32.65
N ILE A 709 7.49 -4.44 32.04
CA ILE A 709 6.25 -3.96 32.65
C ILE A 709 5.88 -4.69 33.96
N GLU A 710 6.23 -5.97 34.11
CA GLU A 710 5.82 -6.77 35.28
C GLU A 710 6.59 -6.38 36.55
N ASN A 711 7.89 -6.14 36.44
CA ASN A 711 8.78 -6.00 37.60
C ASN A 711 9.69 -4.76 37.57
N TRP A 712 9.90 -4.19 36.39
CA TRP A 712 10.86 -3.12 36.11
C TRP A 712 10.30 -2.10 35.11
N ALA A 713 9.03 -1.72 35.26
CA ALA A 713 8.46 -0.65 34.47
C ALA A 713 9.29 0.63 34.69
N LEU A 714 9.47 1.42 33.64
CA LEU A 714 10.18 2.70 33.71
C LEU A 714 9.59 3.58 34.82
N LEU A 715 8.26 3.62 34.90
CA LEU A 715 7.49 4.27 35.96
C LEU A 715 6.45 3.30 36.51
N THR A 716 6.63 2.86 37.77
CA THR A 716 5.62 2.08 38.52
C THR A 716 4.94 2.97 39.54
N VAL A 717 3.62 3.15 39.42
CA VAL A 717 2.82 3.95 40.36
C VAL A 717 1.75 3.09 41.03
N LEU A 718 1.86 2.93 42.34
CA LEU A 718 0.83 2.34 43.21
C LEU A 718 0.17 3.40 44.13
N GLY A 719 0.84 4.54 44.33
CA GLY A 719 0.33 5.72 45.03
C GLY A 719 -0.14 6.83 44.08
N THR A 720 0.38 8.04 44.27
CA THR A 720 0.03 9.21 43.42
C THR A 720 1.22 9.70 42.62
N CYS A 721 1.02 10.02 41.34
CA CYS A 721 2.03 10.65 40.49
C CYS A 721 1.45 11.90 39.81
N ASN A 722 2.06 13.06 40.02
CA ASN A 722 1.75 14.29 39.31
C ASN A 722 2.94 14.63 38.41
N ALA A 723 2.75 14.61 37.10
CA ALA A 723 3.76 14.98 36.13
C ALA A 723 3.25 16.15 35.28
N GLU A 724 4.02 17.22 35.24
CA GLU A 724 3.74 18.40 34.43
C GLU A 724 4.92 18.65 33.49
N PHE A 725 4.69 18.98 32.22
CA PHE A 725 5.75 19.32 31.26
C PHE A 725 6.88 18.27 31.21
N THR A 726 6.53 16.98 31.35
CA THR A 726 7.49 15.88 31.52
C THR A 726 7.52 15.05 30.24
N SER A 727 8.71 14.61 29.83
CA SER A 727 8.91 13.86 28.58
C SER A 727 9.45 12.44 28.82
N PHE A 728 8.96 11.49 28.01
CA PHE A 728 9.38 10.10 27.97
C PHE A 728 9.76 9.78 26.52
N HIS A 729 11.05 9.62 26.23
CA HIS A 729 11.48 9.36 24.85
C HIS A 729 12.68 8.43 24.72
N ASN A 730 12.78 7.75 23.59
CA ASN A 730 13.85 6.80 23.27
C ASN A 730 14.01 5.69 24.32
N ASN A 731 12.91 5.24 24.93
CA ASN A 731 12.90 4.10 25.85
C ASN A 731 12.46 2.83 25.12
N THR A 732 12.90 1.68 25.61
CA THR A 732 12.61 0.36 25.02
C THR A 732 12.05 -0.61 26.06
N GLY A 733 11.37 -1.69 25.67
CA GLY A 733 10.91 -2.72 26.60
C GLY A 733 9.60 -3.38 26.21
N ASN A 734 8.96 -4.13 27.12
CA ASN A 734 7.61 -4.67 26.91
C ASN A 734 6.50 -3.82 27.60
N GLY A 735 6.73 -2.51 27.69
CA GLY A 735 5.85 -1.52 28.33
C GLY A 735 6.59 -0.62 29.30
N LEU A 736 6.19 0.66 29.37
CA LEU A 736 6.95 1.70 30.09
C LEU A 736 6.30 2.09 31.43
N ILE A 737 4.99 2.32 31.42
CA ILE A 737 4.27 2.92 32.55
C ILE A 737 3.26 1.91 33.08
N TYR A 738 3.37 1.62 34.38
CA TYR A 738 2.43 0.76 35.10
C TYR A 738 1.72 1.58 36.18
N ILE A 739 0.40 1.67 36.11
CA ILE A 739 -0.46 2.35 37.08
C ILE A 739 -1.34 1.29 37.75
N GLY A 740 -1.12 1.06 39.04
CA GLY A 740 -1.85 0.08 39.84
C GLY A 740 -3.30 0.49 40.14
N SER A 741 -4.12 -0.45 40.60
CA SER A 741 -5.56 -0.26 40.79
C SER A 741 -5.96 0.81 41.81
N SER A 742 -5.10 1.08 42.81
CA SER A 742 -5.32 2.13 43.81
C SER A 742 -4.59 3.44 43.48
N ALA A 743 -3.93 3.51 42.33
CA ALA A 743 -3.08 4.62 41.95
C ALA A 743 -3.82 5.73 41.21
N THR A 744 -3.34 6.96 41.36
CA THR A 744 -3.82 8.13 40.63
C THR A 744 -2.64 8.85 39.96
N CYS A 745 -2.74 9.05 38.65
CA CYS A 745 -1.76 9.78 37.86
C CYS A 745 -2.39 11.01 37.19
N HIS A 746 -1.67 12.12 37.21
CA HIS A 746 -2.02 13.35 36.51
C HIS A 746 -0.85 13.77 35.62
N PHE A 747 -1.04 13.69 34.31
CA PHE A 747 -0.11 14.10 33.26
C PHE A 747 -0.64 15.38 32.62
N ASN A 748 0.00 16.52 32.83
CA ASN A 748 -0.54 17.84 32.48
C ASN A 748 0.46 18.70 31.71
N GLY A 749 -0.06 19.60 30.86
CA GLY A 749 0.73 20.61 30.14
C GLY A 749 0.92 20.27 28.66
N ALA A 750 1.13 21.28 27.83
CA ALA A 750 1.32 21.11 26.38
C ALA A 750 2.65 20.40 26.04
N GLU A 751 3.59 20.42 26.98
CA GLU A 751 4.93 19.87 26.87
C GLU A 751 5.03 18.47 27.53
N MET A 752 3.90 17.91 27.98
CA MET A 752 3.83 16.53 28.49
C MET A 752 3.86 15.55 27.31
N ASN A 753 5.01 14.91 27.05
CA ASN A 753 5.25 14.20 25.80
C ASN A 753 5.72 12.76 26.02
N ILE A 754 5.05 11.79 25.40
CA ILE A 754 5.49 10.40 25.34
C ILE A 754 5.72 10.09 23.85
N ALA A 755 6.98 10.10 23.42
CA ALA A 755 7.31 10.01 22.00
C ALA A 755 8.57 9.21 21.69
N SER A 756 8.66 8.64 20.48
CA SER A 756 9.84 7.92 20.01
C SER A 756 10.28 6.75 20.91
N ASN A 757 9.34 6.13 21.62
CA ASN A 757 9.61 4.91 22.39
C ASN A 757 9.34 3.66 21.55
N ASN A 758 10.00 2.55 21.87
CA ASN A 758 9.86 1.29 21.14
C ASN A 758 9.51 0.14 22.10
N CYS A 759 8.26 -0.32 22.08
CA CYS A 759 7.82 -1.44 22.89
C CYS A 759 7.63 -2.74 22.09
N ILE A 760 8.55 -3.03 21.17
CA ILE A 760 8.60 -4.31 20.46
C ILE A 760 9.55 -5.27 21.19
N VAL A 761 9.06 -6.47 21.53
CA VAL A 761 9.90 -7.58 21.97
C VAL A 761 9.62 -8.79 21.09
N GLY A 762 10.63 -9.20 20.30
CA GLY A 762 10.44 -10.20 19.25
C GLY A 762 9.50 -9.68 18.16
N ASN A 763 8.41 -10.42 17.92
CA ASN A 763 7.36 -10.02 16.97
C ASN A 763 6.12 -9.41 17.66
N THR A 764 6.18 -9.18 18.97
CA THR A 764 5.04 -8.72 19.76
C THR A 764 5.20 -7.23 20.07
N VAL A 765 4.15 -6.46 19.77
CA VAL A 765 4.06 -5.03 20.12
C VAL A 765 3.28 -4.90 21.43
N TYR A 766 3.89 -4.27 22.42
CA TYR A 766 3.31 -4.09 23.75
C TYR A 766 2.76 -2.66 23.94
N PRO A 767 1.73 -2.49 24.79
CA PRO A 767 1.27 -1.18 25.23
C PRO A 767 2.35 -0.34 25.94
N LEU A 768 2.37 0.97 25.71
CA LEU A 768 3.23 1.90 26.48
C LEU A 768 2.75 2.01 27.93
N ILE A 769 1.44 2.18 28.10
CA ILE A 769 0.80 2.46 29.38
C ILE A 769 -0.16 1.33 29.74
N TYR A 770 0.04 0.77 30.92
CA TYR A 770 -0.88 -0.18 31.55
C TYR A 770 -1.59 0.52 32.70
N ASN A 771 -2.86 0.87 32.49
CA ASN A 771 -3.66 1.58 33.48
C ASN A 771 -4.69 0.67 34.15
N TYR A 772 -4.50 0.39 35.44
CA TYR A 772 -5.49 -0.25 36.30
C TYR A 772 -6.18 0.73 37.27
N GLY A 773 -5.63 1.93 37.45
CA GLY A 773 -6.11 2.96 38.38
C GLY A 773 -6.78 4.13 37.65
N VAL A 774 -6.45 5.36 38.08
CA VAL A 774 -6.94 6.60 37.47
C VAL A 774 -5.80 7.32 36.75
N LEU A 775 -5.96 7.61 35.46
CA LEU A 775 -5.02 8.41 34.67
C LEU A 775 -5.72 9.61 34.04
N ASN A 776 -5.31 10.81 34.43
CA ASN A 776 -5.73 12.05 33.78
C ASN A 776 -4.58 12.57 32.90
N TYR A 777 -4.77 12.64 31.59
CA TYR A 777 -3.78 13.13 30.64
C TYR A 777 -4.32 14.37 29.91
N ASN A 778 -3.91 15.56 30.33
CA ASN A 778 -4.43 16.85 29.86
C ASN A 778 -3.37 17.66 29.10
N GLY A 779 -3.49 17.72 27.77
CA GLY A 779 -2.53 18.38 26.88
C GLY A 779 -1.37 17.46 26.48
N GLY A 780 -0.47 17.95 25.62
CA GLY A 780 0.73 17.22 25.25
C GLY A 780 0.57 16.27 24.07
N SER A 781 1.44 15.26 23.99
CA SER A 781 1.42 14.29 22.90
C SER A 781 1.80 12.87 23.33
N LEU A 782 1.17 11.89 22.67
CA LEU A 782 1.53 10.47 22.68
C LEU A 782 1.72 10.05 21.22
N THR A 783 2.89 10.36 20.66
CA THR A 783 3.13 10.30 19.22
C THR A 783 4.45 9.64 18.82
N ASN A 784 4.52 9.12 17.60
CA ASN A 784 5.76 8.52 17.05
C ASN A 784 6.34 7.37 17.89
N ASN A 785 5.51 6.66 18.67
CA ASN A 785 5.94 5.48 19.39
C ASN A 785 5.72 4.23 18.54
N VAL A 786 6.64 3.28 18.63
CA VAL A 786 6.48 1.94 18.07
C VAL A 786 5.91 1.03 19.16
N ALA A 787 4.65 1.27 19.52
CA ALA A 787 3.94 0.61 20.61
C ALA A 787 2.42 0.88 20.53
N VAL A 788 1.59 -0.02 21.09
CA VAL A 788 0.17 0.30 21.33
C VAL A 788 0.09 1.46 22.35
N PRO A 789 -0.75 2.50 22.14
CA PRO A 789 -0.73 3.69 23.02
C PRO A 789 -0.95 3.37 24.50
N PHE A 790 -1.98 2.57 24.78
CA PHE A 790 -2.31 2.19 26.14
C PHE A 790 -3.24 0.96 26.16
N VAL A 791 -3.22 0.27 27.30
CA VAL A 791 -4.27 -0.62 27.74
C VAL A 791 -4.89 -0.07 29.03
N ASN A 792 -6.20 0.16 28.98
CA ASN A 792 -6.95 0.78 30.05
C ASN A 792 -7.98 -0.19 30.65
N TYR A 793 -7.71 -0.65 31.87
CA TYR A 793 -8.62 -1.41 32.72
C TYR A 793 -9.37 -0.53 33.73
N GLY A 794 -8.78 0.62 34.11
CA GLY A 794 -9.33 1.55 35.10
C GLY A 794 -10.09 2.73 34.48
N GLU A 795 -9.88 3.93 35.04
CA GLU A 795 -10.41 5.20 34.55
C GLU A 795 -9.29 5.99 33.84
N MET A 796 -9.53 6.39 32.59
CA MET A 796 -8.60 7.23 31.84
C MET A 796 -9.33 8.43 31.25
N ASN A 797 -8.82 9.63 31.49
CA ASN A 797 -9.38 10.89 31.02
C ASN A 797 -8.36 11.59 30.12
N LEU A 798 -8.69 11.75 28.84
CA LEU A 798 -7.88 12.43 27.83
C LEU A 798 -8.42 13.85 27.61
N GLY A 799 -7.61 14.84 27.93
CA GLY A 799 -7.97 16.26 27.89
C GLY A 799 -7.73 16.93 26.54
N LYS A 800 -8.28 18.14 26.41
CA LYS A 800 -8.20 18.97 25.20
C LYS A 800 -6.76 19.26 24.79
N GLY A 801 -6.50 19.20 23.49
CA GLY A 801 -5.18 19.50 22.91
C GLY A 801 -4.18 18.34 22.95
N LEU A 802 -4.54 17.18 23.52
CA LEU A 802 -3.73 15.98 23.41
C LEU A 802 -3.74 15.44 21.97
N MET A 803 -2.56 15.12 21.44
CA MET A 803 -2.38 14.41 20.18
C MET A 803 -1.97 12.96 20.43
N VAL A 804 -2.71 12.00 19.88
CA VAL A 804 -2.41 10.56 19.91
C VAL A 804 -2.31 10.07 18.47
N SER A 805 -1.10 9.69 18.03
CA SER A 805 -0.83 9.23 16.66
C SER A 805 0.48 8.45 16.60
N ASN A 806 0.42 7.15 16.35
CA ASN A 806 1.59 6.28 16.33
C ASN A 806 1.71 5.51 15.00
N PRO A 807 2.91 5.43 14.38
CA PRO A 807 3.09 4.87 13.03
C PRO A 807 3.12 3.33 13.04
N LEU A 808 2.04 2.71 13.49
CA LEU A 808 1.97 1.27 13.71
C LEU A 808 1.50 0.47 12.47
N TRP A 809 0.97 1.16 11.46
CA TRP A 809 0.53 0.57 10.18
C TRP A 809 1.69 -0.15 9.44
N ASN A 810 2.93 0.23 9.72
CA ASN A 810 4.17 -0.42 9.23
C ASN A 810 4.38 -1.87 9.70
N TYR A 811 3.68 -2.30 10.75
CA TYR A 811 3.94 -3.58 11.43
C TYR A 811 2.86 -4.64 11.21
N ASN A 812 1.89 -4.38 10.32
CA ASN A 812 0.79 -5.32 9.99
C ASN A 812 -0.01 -5.79 11.23
N ILE A 813 -0.28 -4.85 12.14
CA ILE A 813 -1.03 -5.08 13.38
C ILE A 813 -2.30 -4.23 13.33
N GLU A 814 -3.43 -4.78 13.80
CA GLU A 814 -4.66 -4.01 14.04
C GLU A 814 -4.42 -3.11 15.26
N ASN A 815 -4.22 -1.82 15.00
CA ASN A 815 -3.65 -0.87 15.96
C ASN A 815 -4.75 -0.16 16.73
N ALA A 816 -5.05 -0.65 17.92
CA ALA A 816 -6.09 -0.04 18.71
C ALA A 816 -5.69 0.21 20.16
N ALA A 817 -6.03 1.40 20.65
CA ALA A 817 -6.00 1.70 22.07
C ALA A 817 -6.98 0.76 22.80
N LEU A 818 -6.46 -0.07 23.71
CA LEU A 818 -7.23 -1.15 24.31
C LEU A 818 -8.03 -0.62 25.51
N VAL A 819 -9.35 -0.63 25.43
CA VAL A 819 -10.25 -0.11 26.46
C VAL A 819 -11.13 -1.24 27.00
N TYR A 820 -10.86 -1.63 28.24
CA TYR A 820 -11.66 -2.57 29.03
C TYR A 820 -12.37 -1.88 30.22
N GLY A 821 -11.90 -0.70 30.61
CA GLY A 821 -12.49 0.17 31.63
C GLY A 821 -13.24 1.36 31.04
N SER A 822 -13.15 2.52 31.72
CA SER A 822 -13.75 3.78 31.28
C SER A 822 -12.70 4.67 30.62
N LEU A 823 -12.97 5.13 29.40
CA LEU A 823 -12.18 6.15 28.70
C LEU A 823 -13.03 7.41 28.52
N THR A 824 -12.55 8.57 28.91
CA THR A 824 -13.18 9.88 28.63
C THR A 824 -12.30 10.66 27.66
N ILE A 825 -12.88 11.27 26.63
CA ILE A 825 -12.20 12.09 25.62
C ILE A 825 -12.84 13.48 25.62
N ASP A 826 -12.04 14.52 25.85
CA ASP A 826 -12.45 15.93 25.92
C ASP A 826 -11.80 16.74 24.79
N GLY A 827 -12.02 16.32 23.53
CA GLY A 827 -11.41 16.90 22.33
C GLY A 827 -10.03 16.31 21.98
N GLY A 828 -9.25 17.02 21.16
CA GLY A 828 -7.90 16.59 20.73
C GLY A 828 -7.85 15.93 19.34
N ASN A 829 -6.71 15.36 18.99
CA ASN A 829 -6.48 14.62 17.74
C ASN A 829 -6.11 13.18 18.09
N PHE A 830 -6.95 12.21 17.73
CA PHE A 830 -6.79 10.79 18.07
C PHE A 830 -6.88 9.95 16.79
N GLN A 831 -5.72 9.60 16.22
CA GLN A 831 -5.63 8.96 14.89
C GLN A 831 -5.60 7.44 14.92
N ASP A 832 -5.30 6.84 16.08
CA ASP A 832 -5.27 5.39 16.25
C ASP A 832 -6.70 4.84 16.46
N ASP A 833 -6.95 3.55 16.19
CA ASP A 833 -8.27 2.94 16.41
C ASP A 833 -8.55 2.75 17.92
N ILE A 834 -9.81 2.55 18.30
CA ILE A 834 -10.18 2.22 19.69
C ILE A 834 -10.76 0.81 19.76
N TYR A 835 -10.16 -0.04 20.58
CA TYR A 835 -10.63 -1.40 20.84
C TYR A 835 -11.44 -1.43 22.13
N LEU A 836 -12.68 -1.93 22.04
CA LEU A 836 -13.57 -2.12 23.16
C LEU A 836 -13.67 -3.62 23.49
N GLY A 837 -13.24 -4.01 24.69
CA GLY A 837 -13.29 -5.39 25.17
C GLY A 837 -14.09 -5.58 26.46
N LYS A 838 -14.31 -6.85 26.85
CA LYS A 838 -15.18 -7.24 27.99
C LYS A 838 -14.46 -7.71 29.28
N LYS A 839 -13.13 -7.67 29.34
CA LYS A 839 -12.34 -8.42 30.34
C LYS A 839 -12.67 -8.13 31.80
N THR A 840 -12.72 -6.85 32.19
CA THR A 840 -13.06 -6.39 33.55
C THR A 840 -14.44 -5.74 33.63
N GLY A 841 -15.13 -5.67 32.49
CA GLY A 841 -16.33 -4.88 32.23
C GLY A 841 -16.40 -4.57 30.73
N LYS A 842 -17.53 -4.08 30.25
CA LYS A 842 -17.69 -3.63 28.87
C LYS A 842 -16.99 -2.28 28.70
N GLY A 843 -15.92 -2.24 27.92
CA GLY A 843 -15.26 -1.00 27.53
C GLY A 843 -16.25 0.02 26.98
N CYS A 844 -16.09 1.28 27.40
CA CYS A 844 -16.98 2.38 27.03
C CYS A 844 -16.19 3.68 26.92
N VAL A 845 -16.44 4.43 25.84
CA VAL A 845 -15.88 5.77 25.62
C VAL A 845 -16.89 6.85 25.98
N THR A 846 -16.48 7.83 26.76
CA THR A 846 -17.27 9.02 27.10
C THR A 846 -16.72 10.20 26.32
N ILE A 847 -17.53 10.83 25.47
CA ILE A 847 -17.12 12.00 24.69
C ILE A 847 -17.68 13.27 25.34
N CYS A 848 -16.79 14.17 25.76
CA CYS A 848 -17.10 15.48 26.31
C CYS A 848 -16.96 16.60 25.27
N GLU A 849 -16.08 16.42 24.28
CA GLU A 849 -15.94 17.23 23.08
C GLU A 849 -15.42 16.30 21.97
N MET A 850 -15.96 16.38 20.76
CA MET A 850 -15.54 15.48 19.68
C MET A 850 -14.10 15.73 19.26
N VAL A 851 -13.40 14.66 18.89
CA VAL A 851 -12.05 14.74 18.32
C VAL A 851 -12.06 15.58 17.05
N SER A 852 -10.93 16.22 16.75
CA SER A 852 -10.74 17.05 15.56
C SER A 852 -10.61 16.25 14.25
N ASN A 853 -10.39 14.93 14.35
CA ASN A 853 -10.25 14.05 13.19
C ASN A 853 -11.52 13.86 12.39
N ASN A 854 -11.36 13.59 11.10
CA ASN A 854 -12.49 13.33 10.22
C ASN A 854 -13.26 12.07 10.65
N GLN A 855 -12.58 11.04 11.16
CA GLN A 855 -13.17 9.78 11.60
C GLN A 855 -12.48 9.20 12.86
N LEU A 856 -13.25 8.45 13.65
CA LEU A 856 -12.82 7.65 14.79
C LEU A 856 -13.31 6.20 14.59
N THR A 857 -12.40 5.25 14.48
CA THR A 857 -12.75 3.84 14.23
C THR A 857 -12.88 3.07 15.54
N LEU A 858 -13.92 2.24 15.64
CA LEU A 858 -14.15 1.33 16.76
C LEU A 858 -13.98 -0.13 16.34
N VAL A 859 -13.16 -0.85 17.10
CA VAL A 859 -13.00 -2.30 17.03
C VAL A 859 -13.67 -2.91 18.27
N CYS A 860 -14.55 -3.90 18.10
CA CYS A 860 -15.23 -4.56 19.21
C CYS A 860 -15.49 -6.03 18.86
N PRO A 861 -14.51 -6.93 19.05
CA PRO A 861 -14.63 -8.31 18.60
C PRO A 861 -15.60 -9.14 19.45
N ASP A 862 -15.88 -8.68 20.68
CA ASP A 862 -16.84 -9.28 21.60
C ASP A 862 -18.24 -8.63 21.53
N ALA A 863 -18.55 -7.89 20.46
CA ALA A 863 -19.76 -7.11 20.35
C ALA A 863 -21.04 -7.93 20.63
N GLU A 864 -21.97 -7.31 21.36
CA GLU A 864 -23.30 -7.88 21.62
C GLU A 864 -24.37 -6.78 21.49
N ASP A 865 -25.59 -7.18 21.14
CA ASP A 865 -26.69 -6.23 20.99
C ASP A 865 -26.94 -5.50 22.32
N GLY A 866 -27.02 -4.17 22.27
CA GLY A 866 -27.21 -3.33 23.44
C GLY A 866 -25.93 -2.88 24.14
N TRP A 867 -24.75 -3.20 23.62
CA TRP A 867 -23.50 -2.66 24.18
C TRP A 867 -23.40 -1.15 23.91
N VAL A 868 -23.33 -0.34 24.98
CA VAL A 868 -23.07 1.11 24.91
C VAL A 868 -21.58 1.36 24.60
N ALA A 869 -21.25 1.57 23.32
CA ALA A 869 -19.87 1.79 22.90
C ALA A 869 -19.39 3.20 23.24
N ILE A 870 -20.26 4.20 23.02
CA ILE A 870 -19.95 5.62 23.26
C ILE A 870 -21.09 6.28 24.03
N LYS A 871 -20.79 7.22 24.93
CA LYS A 871 -21.78 8.08 25.61
C LYS A 871 -21.33 9.54 25.65
N GLY A 872 -22.29 10.47 25.60
CA GLY A 872 -21.99 11.90 25.81
C GLY A 872 -21.76 12.22 27.29
N GLY A 873 -20.67 12.92 27.60
CA GLY A 873 -20.29 13.35 28.95
C GLY A 873 -20.25 14.87 29.11
N LYS A 874 -20.19 15.38 30.35
CA LYS A 874 -20.10 16.83 30.67
C LYS A 874 -21.14 17.73 29.95
N GLY A 875 -22.34 17.22 29.71
CA GLY A 875 -23.42 17.95 29.01
C GLY A 875 -23.31 17.94 27.48
N TYR A 876 -22.29 17.28 26.92
CA TYR A 876 -22.17 17.04 25.48
C TYR A 876 -23.31 16.14 24.99
N LYS A 877 -23.95 16.58 23.90
CA LYS A 877 -25.05 15.85 23.26
C LYS A 877 -24.59 15.29 21.94
N LEU A 878 -24.50 13.97 21.84
CA LEU A 878 -24.20 13.26 20.61
C LEU A 878 -25.27 13.54 19.56
N THR A 879 -24.82 13.80 18.34
CA THR A 879 -25.66 14.12 17.19
C THR A 879 -25.46 13.09 16.07
N GLU A 880 -26.35 13.13 15.07
CA GLU A 880 -26.20 12.36 13.83
C GLU A 880 -24.92 12.73 13.05
N ALA A 881 -24.41 13.96 13.21
CA ALA A 881 -23.14 14.36 12.61
C ALA A 881 -21.96 13.67 13.28
N ASP A 882 -22.02 13.46 14.60
CA ASP A 882 -20.99 12.76 15.36
C ASP A 882 -21.01 11.26 15.03
N LEU A 883 -22.20 10.67 14.89
CA LEU A 883 -22.38 9.30 14.44
C LEU A 883 -21.69 9.04 13.09
N ARG A 884 -21.79 9.97 12.12
CA ARG A 884 -21.11 9.83 10.81
C ARG A 884 -19.59 9.88 10.88
N ARG A 885 -19.04 10.43 11.96
CA ARG A 885 -17.59 10.51 12.21
C ARG A 885 -17.09 9.30 13.00
N ILE A 886 -17.98 8.42 13.48
CA ILE A 886 -17.62 7.24 14.25
C ILE A 886 -17.91 6.03 13.37
N VAL A 887 -16.86 5.32 12.99
CA VAL A 887 -16.94 4.21 12.04
C VAL A 887 -16.67 2.92 12.80
N LEU A 888 -17.46 1.88 12.50
CA LEU A 888 -17.16 0.53 12.99
C LEU A 888 -16.13 -0.09 12.05
N ALA A 889 -15.15 -0.80 12.60
CA ALA A 889 -14.24 -1.61 11.80
C ALA A 889 -15.02 -2.53 10.84
N ASP A 890 -14.47 -2.78 9.65
CA ASP A 890 -15.22 -3.38 8.53
C ASP A 890 -15.96 -4.66 8.91
N ASP A 891 -15.34 -5.57 9.66
CA ASP A 891 -16.00 -6.81 10.10
C ASP A 891 -17.11 -6.58 11.13
N LEU A 892 -16.91 -5.65 12.06
CA LEU A 892 -17.93 -5.29 13.04
C LEU A 892 -19.15 -4.64 12.37
N SER A 893 -18.93 -3.83 11.33
CA SER A 893 -19.99 -3.14 10.58
C SER A 893 -20.93 -4.09 9.83
N LYS A 894 -20.51 -5.33 9.56
CA LYS A 894 -21.32 -6.36 8.87
C LYS A 894 -22.39 -6.96 9.77
N GLU A 895 -22.17 -6.99 11.08
CA GLU A 895 -23.09 -7.62 12.05
C GLU A 895 -23.85 -6.60 12.90
N TYR A 896 -23.23 -5.43 13.11
CA TYR A 896 -23.75 -4.39 13.99
C TYR A 896 -23.78 -3.03 13.31
N ARG A 897 -24.70 -2.19 13.77
CA ARG A 897 -24.70 -0.74 13.51
C ARG A 897 -24.64 0.00 14.84
N LEU A 898 -24.12 1.23 14.80
CA LEU A 898 -24.30 2.16 15.91
C LEU A 898 -25.68 2.81 15.83
N ALA A 899 -26.40 2.81 16.95
CA ALA A 899 -27.68 3.50 17.13
C ALA A 899 -27.52 4.61 18.16
N LEU A 900 -27.89 5.84 17.78
CA LEU A 900 -27.95 6.95 18.73
C LEU A 900 -29.23 6.82 19.59
N GLU A 901 -29.06 6.53 20.87
CA GLU A 901 -30.13 6.29 21.83
C GLU A 901 -29.83 7.02 23.14
N ASN A 902 -30.71 7.93 23.59
CA ASN A 902 -30.60 8.61 24.88
C ASN A 902 -29.19 9.17 25.20
N ASN A 903 -28.58 9.87 24.24
CA ASN A 903 -27.21 10.41 24.34
C ASN A 903 -26.10 9.34 24.45
N THR A 904 -26.34 8.17 23.86
CA THR A 904 -25.37 7.07 23.76
C THR A 904 -25.37 6.49 22.35
N LEU A 905 -24.22 6.00 21.87
CA LEU A 905 -24.13 5.16 20.69
C LEU A 905 -24.07 3.70 21.13
N VAL A 906 -25.13 2.97 20.82
CA VAL A 906 -25.34 1.59 21.20
C VAL A 906 -25.09 0.69 20.00
N LEU A 907 -24.30 -0.36 20.17
CA LEU A 907 -24.19 -1.41 19.17
C LEU A 907 -25.52 -2.15 19.11
N ARG A 908 -26.17 -2.07 17.95
CA ARG A 908 -27.38 -2.80 17.64
C ARG A 908 -27.08 -3.83 16.59
N ALA A 909 -27.39 -5.09 16.89
CA ALA A 909 -27.37 -6.14 15.91
C ALA A 909 -28.32 -5.74 14.77
N LEU A 910 -27.92 -6.04 13.54
CA LEU A 910 -28.75 -5.85 12.37
C LEU A 910 -29.88 -6.92 12.35
N ALA A 911 -30.81 -6.86 13.31
CA ALA A 911 -31.85 -7.88 13.47
C ALA A 911 -32.99 -7.71 12.45
N GLY A 912 -33.25 -8.76 11.67
CA GLY A 912 -34.41 -8.89 10.79
C GLY A 912 -34.25 -9.89 9.63
N GLN A 913 -33.04 -10.35 9.34
CA GLN A 913 -32.85 -11.31 8.24
C GLN A 913 -33.31 -12.70 8.69
N LYS A 914 -34.49 -13.10 8.23
CA LYS A 914 -34.90 -14.51 8.24
C LYS A 914 -34.32 -15.20 7.04
N TYR A 915 -33.78 -16.38 7.26
CA TYR A 915 -33.19 -17.18 6.22
C TYR A 915 -34.16 -18.29 5.84
N ASN A 916 -34.35 -18.50 4.53
CA ASN A 916 -35.16 -19.60 4.00
C ASN A 916 -34.60 -20.95 4.44
N VAL A 917 -35.52 -21.86 4.78
CA VAL A 917 -35.26 -23.30 4.91
C VAL A 917 -35.92 -23.96 3.72
N ILE A 918 -35.10 -24.55 2.86
CA ILE A 918 -35.51 -25.21 1.63
C ILE A 918 -35.20 -26.70 1.82
N VAL A 919 -36.18 -27.56 1.62
CA VAL A 919 -36.00 -29.02 1.68
C VAL A 919 -35.92 -29.57 0.27
N GLY A 920 -34.88 -30.34 -0.02
CA GLY A 920 -34.67 -30.98 -1.33
C GLY A 920 -35.67 -32.10 -1.60
N SER A 921 -35.96 -32.35 -2.88
CA SER A 921 -36.75 -33.51 -3.31
C SER A 921 -35.94 -34.79 -3.18
N CYS A 922 -36.45 -35.79 -2.47
CA CYS A 922 -35.77 -37.07 -2.24
C CYS A 922 -36.44 -38.21 -3.02
N LEU A 923 -35.65 -39.17 -3.50
CA LEU A 923 -36.17 -40.41 -4.09
C LEU A 923 -36.46 -41.42 -2.96
N ASN A 924 -37.58 -42.15 -3.02
CA ASN A 924 -37.97 -43.20 -2.04
C ASN A 924 -38.21 -42.71 -0.59
N GLY A 925 -38.51 -41.42 -0.41
CA GLY A 925 -38.95 -40.84 0.86
C GLY A 925 -39.26 -39.34 0.73
N THR A 926 -39.61 -38.67 1.82
CA THR A 926 -39.91 -37.23 1.85
C THR A 926 -39.31 -36.54 3.08
N LEU A 927 -38.97 -35.26 2.93
CA LEU A 927 -38.52 -34.37 4.00
C LEU A 927 -39.55 -33.25 4.23
N LYS A 928 -39.77 -32.89 5.49
CA LYS A 928 -40.60 -31.75 5.88
C LYS A 928 -39.91 -30.93 6.96
N SER A 929 -39.88 -29.61 6.77
CA SER A 929 -39.48 -28.68 7.83
C SER A 929 -40.69 -28.09 8.55
N ASP A 930 -40.53 -27.80 9.84
CA ASP A 930 -41.52 -27.08 10.66
C ASP A 930 -41.61 -25.59 10.32
N LYS A 931 -40.54 -25.00 9.73
CA LYS A 931 -40.43 -23.58 9.40
C LYS A 931 -39.90 -23.40 7.99
N SER A 932 -40.50 -22.51 7.20
CA SER A 932 -39.96 -22.12 5.88
C SER A 932 -38.92 -21.01 5.98
N GLN A 933 -38.86 -20.31 7.11
CA GLN A 933 -37.92 -19.24 7.41
C GLN A 933 -37.65 -19.16 8.91
N ALA A 934 -36.39 -18.96 9.31
CA ALA A 934 -35.98 -18.83 10.71
C ALA A 934 -34.87 -17.76 10.90
N ALA A 935 -34.79 -17.16 12.09
CA ALA A 935 -33.73 -16.21 12.43
C ALA A 935 -32.43 -16.93 12.86
N LYS A 936 -31.26 -16.30 12.72
CA LYS A 936 -29.96 -16.86 13.16
C LYS A 936 -30.05 -17.36 14.61
N GLY A 937 -29.68 -18.61 14.85
CA GLY A 937 -29.71 -19.28 16.16
C GLY A 937 -31.05 -19.89 16.56
N GLU A 938 -32.11 -19.67 15.79
CA GLU A 938 -33.43 -20.26 16.05
C GLU A 938 -33.44 -21.75 15.64
N VAL A 939 -34.04 -22.62 16.47
CA VAL A 939 -34.10 -24.06 16.20
C VAL A 939 -35.10 -24.37 15.08
N VAL A 940 -34.68 -25.17 14.11
CA VAL A 940 -35.49 -25.69 13.00
C VAL A 940 -35.55 -27.22 13.11
N THR A 941 -36.74 -27.79 12.87
CA THR A 941 -37.01 -29.23 12.98
C THR A 941 -37.29 -29.82 11.60
N ILE A 942 -36.61 -30.93 11.27
CA ILE A 942 -36.78 -31.70 10.04
C ILE A 942 -37.33 -33.09 10.37
N THR A 943 -38.42 -33.46 9.68
CA THR A 943 -39.03 -34.79 9.76
C THR A 943 -38.83 -35.52 8.44
N ALA A 944 -38.21 -36.70 8.50
CA ALA A 944 -38.02 -37.58 7.34
C ALA A 944 -39.01 -38.74 7.35
N THR A 945 -39.68 -38.99 6.22
CA THR A 945 -40.64 -40.09 6.04
C THR A 945 -40.20 -41.00 4.90
N PRO A 946 -39.59 -42.17 5.20
CA PRO A 946 -39.24 -43.18 4.18
C PRO A 946 -40.48 -43.76 3.47
N ALA A 947 -40.35 -44.13 2.19
CA ALA A 947 -41.35 -44.91 1.48
C ALA A 947 -41.32 -46.39 1.92
N ALA A 948 -42.40 -47.14 1.65
CA ALA A 948 -42.51 -48.54 2.07
C ALA A 948 -41.36 -49.41 1.51
N GLY A 949 -40.68 -50.15 2.38
CA GLY A 949 -39.53 -51.00 2.05
C GLY A 949 -38.17 -50.27 2.06
N TYR A 950 -38.14 -48.99 2.44
CA TYR A 950 -36.93 -48.17 2.56
C TYR A 950 -36.79 -47.59 3.98
N LYS A 951 -35.56 -47.27 4.38
CA LYS A 951 -35.21 -46.58 5.62
C LYS A 951 -34.35 -45.35 5.29
N LEU A 952 -34.42 -44.32 6.14
CA LEU A 952 -33.55 -43.16 6.03
C LEU A 952 -32.09 -43.60 6.23
N TYR A 953 -31.21 -43.20 5.32
CA TYR A 953 -29.77 -43.34 5.54
C TYR A 953 -29.29 -42.11 6.33
N ALA A 954 -29.35 -42.22 7.66
CA ALA A 954 -29.13 -41.08 8.56
C ALA A 954 -27.76 -40.42 8.38
N ASP A 955 -26.74 -41.18 7.96
CA ASP A 955 -25.38 -40.66 7.76
C ASP A 955 -25.27 -39.68 6.57
N GLN A 956 -26.26 -39.67 5.67
CA GLN A 956 -26.33 -38.77 4.50
C GLN A 956 -27.35 -37.62 4.69
N LEU A 957 -27.95 -37.47 5.88
CA LEU A 957 -28.88 -36.36 6.17
C LEU A 957 -28.11 -35.09 6.56
N CYS A 958 -28.12 -34.08 5.69
CA CYS A 958 -27.36 -32.85 5.92
C CYS A 958 -28.12 -31.58 5.51
N TYR A 959 -27.66 -30.41 5.96
CA TYR A 959 -28.06 -29.10 5.44
C TYR A 959 -26.87 -28.34 4.85
N ASN A 960 -27.14 -27.56 3.80
CA ASN A 960 -26.16 -26.88 2.96
C ASN A 960 -25.03 -27.81 2.51
N HIS A 961 -25.36 -29.07 2.18
CA HIS A 961 -24.44 -30.10 1.67
C HIS A 961 -23.35 -30.60 2.64
N TYR A 962 -23.11 -29.91 3.76
CA TYR A 962 -21.94 -30.16 4.61
C TYR A 962 -22.24 -30.41 6.10
N TYR A 963 -23.40 -29.97 6.62
CA TYR A 963 -23.68 -30.00 8.06
C TYR A 963 -24.70 -31.07 8.45
N GLN A 964 -24.34 -31.96 9.37
CA GLN A 964 -25.23 -32.99 9.90
C GLN A 964 -26.30 -32.42 10.84
N LEU A 965 -27.50 -33.01 10.83
CA LEU A 965 -28.59 -32.62 11.73
C LEU A 965 -28.56 -33.44 13.03
N GLN A 966 -29.02 -32.85 14.13
CA GLN A 966 -29.03 -33.51 15.44
C GLN A 966 -30.27 -34.40 15.56
N ALA A 967 -30.09 -35.69 15.82
CA ALA A 967 -31.21 -36.62 16.04
C ALA A 967 -31.95 -36.29 17.35
N THR A 968 -33.29 -36.38 17.31
CA THR A 968 -34.13 -36.25 18.50
C THR A 968 -34.52 -37.62 19.07
N ALA A 969 -35.25 -37.63 20.18
CA ALA A 969 -35.80 -38.87 20.75
C ALA A 969 -36.87 -39.53 19.85
N ASP A 970 -37.47 -38.77 18.93
CA ASP A 970 -38.47 -39.26 17.99
C ASP A 970 -37.81 -39.81 16.73
N LYS A 971 -38.26 -41.00 16.28
CA LYS A 971 -37.69 -41.68 15.11
C LYS A 971 -37.84 -40.81 13.86
N ASN A 972 -36.74 -40.63 13.13
CA ASN A 972 -36.63 -39.83 11.91
C ASN A 972 -36.95 -38.33 12.07
N VAL A 973 -36.82 -37.79 13.29
CA VAL A 973 -36.96 -36.35 13.57
C VAL A 973 -35.62 -35.79 14.02
N PHE A 974 -35.20 -34.69 13.40
CA PHE A 974 -33.89 -34.07 13.59
C PHE A 974 -34.01 -32.55 13.72
N THR A 975 -33.03 -31.91 14.34
CA THR A 975 -33.00 -30.45 14.54
C THR A 975 -31.66 -29.84 14.16
N PHE A 976 -31.65 -28.54 13.83
CA PHE A 976 -30.44 -27.73 13.74
C PHE A 976 -30.74 -26.28 14.15
N ASN A 977 -29.70 -25.55 14.57
CA ASN A 977 -29.79 -24.11 14.82
C ASN A 977 -29.57 -23.35 13.52
N MET A 978 -30.48 -22.44 13.18
CA MET A 978 -30.45 -21.74 11.90
C MET A 978 -29.15 -20.91 11.76
N PRO A 979 -28.37 -21.09 10.69
CA PRO A 979 -27.18 -20.28 10.45
C PRO A 979 -27.55 -18.87 9.96
N SER A 980 -26.56 -17.99 9.85
CA SER A 980 -26.72 -16.66 9.22
C SER A 980 -26.74 -16.72 7.68
N THR A 981 -27.35 -17.76 7.12
CA THR A 981 -27.54 -17.96 5.66
C THR A 981 -28.73 -18.91 5.40
N HIS A 982 -29.22 -18.98 4.16
CA HIS A 982 -30.26 -19.94 3.76
C HIS A 982 -29.81 -21.38 3.99
N ALA A 983 -30.72 -22.25 4.44
CA ALA A 983 -30.46 -23.66 4.71
C ALA A 983 -31.16 -24.55 3.67
N HIS A 984 -30.41 -25.40 2.96
CA HIS A 984 -30.90 -26.38 2.01
C HIS A 984 -30.70 -27.80 2.57
N VAL A 985 -31.79 -28.50 2.90
CA VAL A 985 -31.73 -29.81 3.59
C VAL A 985 -31.91 -30.96 2.60
N GLU A 986 -31.02 -31.94 2.65
CA GLU A 986 -30.95 -33.09 1.73
C GLU A 986 -30.86 -34.41 2.50
N ALA A 987 -31.41 -35.49 1.94
CA ALA A 987 -31.40 -36.83 2.53
C ALA A 987 -31.50 -37.94 1.50
N GLU A 988 -31.04 -39.15 1.87
CA GLU A 988 -31.12 -40.37 1.06
C GLU A 988 -31.90 -41.49 1.78
N PHE A 989 -32.63 -42.31 1.02
CA PHE A 989 -33.40 -43.45 1.53
C PHE A 989 -32.97 -44.76 0.85
N ILE A 990 -32.61 -45.78 1.65
CA ILE A 990 -32.06 -47.06 1.19
C ILE A 990 -32.98 -48.25 1.54
N PRO A 991 -32.98 -49.38 0.80
CA PRO A 991 -33.87 -50.53 1.06
C PRO A 991 -33.69 -51.17 2.46
N GLU A 992 -34.76 -51.69 3.06
CA GLU A 992 -34.74 -52.27 4.41
C GLU A 992 -34.05 -53.65 4.52
N LYS A 993 -33.81 -54.38 3.42
CA LYS A 993 -33.12 -55.69 3.45
C LYS A 993 -32.24 -55.94 2.22
N SER A 994 -31.00 -56.37 2.46
CA SER A 994 -30.08 -56.99 1.48
C SER A 994 -29.47 -58.26 2.10
N ASN A 995 -29.68 -59.43 1.48
CA ASN A 995 -29.06 -60.71 1.88
C ASN A 995 -27.82 -60.99 1.02
N ILE A 996 -26.70 -61.37 1.64
CA ILE A 996 -25.54 -61.97 0.95
C ILE A 996 -25.08 -63.18 1.80
N THR A 997 -24.87 -64.33 1.16
CA THR A 997 -24.50 -65.62 1.77
C THR A 997 -23.02 -65.94 1.50
N PRO A 998 -22.22 -66.45 2.46
CA PRO A 998 -20.80 -66.77 2.23
C PRO A 998 -20.59 -68.14 1.53
N PRO A 999 -19.57 -68.30 0.65
CA PRO A 999 -19.18 -69.60 0.09
C PRO A 999 -18.32 -70.45 1.04
N ASP A 1000 -18.40 -71.77 0.84
CA ASP A 1000 -17.88 -72.87 1.67
C ASP A 1000 -16.37 -73.15 1.48
N THR A 1001 -15.64 -73.47 2.56
CA THR A 1001 -14.17 -73.59 2.64
C THR A 1001 -13.66 -75.04 2.73
N THR A 1002 -14.35 -76.02 2.14
CA THR A 1002 -14.10 -77.45 2.38
C THR A 1002 -13.03 -78.13 1.49
N LEU A 1003 -12.26 -77.40 0.67
CA LEU A 1003 -11.34 -78.02 -0.32
C LEU A 1003 -9.86 -77.62 -0.29
N PHE A 1004 -9.34 -76.99 0.77
CA PHE A 1004 -7.89 -76.74 0.88
C PHE A 1004 -7.26 -77.47 2.08
N THR A 1005 -6.33 -78.38 1.79
CA THR A 1005 -5.37 -78.95 2.75
C THR A 1005 -3.98 -78.39 2.47
N PRO A 1006 -3.27 -77.83 3.47
CA PRO A 1006 -1.91 -77.35 3.34
C PRO A 1006 -0.92 -78.47 3.71
N ASP A 1007 -0.07 -78.89 2.78
CA ASP A 1007 1.29 -79.41 3.04
C ASP A 1007 1.84 -80.10 1.77
N ASP A 1008 2.87 -79.49 1.19
CA ASP A 1008 4.15 -80.14 0.88
C ASP A 1008 5.07 -79.09 0.25
N GLY A 1009 5.82 -78.42 1.12
CA GLY A 1009 6.69 -77.31 0.77
C GLY A 1009 8.00 -77.73 0.11
N VAL A 1010 8.54 -76.81 -0.71
CA VAL A 1010 9.81 -76.13 -0.40
C VAL A 1010 9.68 -74.65 -0.77
N SER A 1011 10.08 -73.80 0.17
CA SER A 1011 10.17 -72.33 0.20
C SER A 1011 11.68 -71.96 0.30
N PRO A 1012 12.18 -70.70 0.28
CA PRO A 1012 11.78 -69.44 -0.36
C PRO A 1012 12.95 -68.69 -1.09
N ALA A 1013 12.63 -67.74 -1.97
CA ALA A 1013 13.41 -66.50 -2.20
C ALA A 1013 12.47 -65.38 -2.69
N PRO A 1014 12.70 -64.10 -2.33
CA PRO A 1014 11.63 -63.18 -1.97
C PRO A 1014 11.11 -62.36 -3.16
N GLY A 1015 10.02 -62.85 -3.73
CA GLY A 1015 8.94 -62.07 -4.33
C GLY A 1015 7.64 -62.71 -3.84
N ILE A 1016 6.51 -62.02 -3.97
CA ILE A 1016 5.18 -62.60 -3.72
C ILE A 1016 5.14 -64.02 -4.30
N GLY A 1017 5.09 -65.05 -3.46
CA GLY A 1017 4.91 -66.43 -3.89
C GLY A 1017 3.43 -66.75 -3.79
N ASN A 1018 2.66 -66.93 -4.86
CA ASN A 1018 2.88 -66.70 -6.29
C ASN A 1018 1.66 -65.92 -6.82
N LEU A 1019 1.83 -65.20 -7.93
CA LEU A 1019 0.74 -64.53 -8.65
C LEU A 1019 -0.34 -65.55 -9.09
N ASP A 1020 0.05 -66.81 -9.31
CA ASP A 1020 -0.86 -67.91 -9.64
C ASP A 1020 -1.93 -68.12 -8.55
N SER A 1021 -1.61 -67.93 -7.27
CA SER A 1021 -2.60 -68.03 -6.17
C SER A 1021 -3.63 -66.90 -6.22
N LEU A 1022 -3.23 -65.71 -6.66
CA LEU A 1022 -4.13 -64.56 -6.80
C LEU A 1022 -5.02 -64.72 -8.05
N ILE A 1023 -4.47 -65.26 -9.16
CA ILE A 1023 -5.20 -65.63 -10.38
C ILE A 1023 -6.20 -66.78 -10.11
N ILE A 1024 -5.82 -67.78 -9.32
CA ILE A 1024 -6.68 -68.91 -8.92
C ILE A 1024 -7.80 -68.47 -7.96
N ILE A 1025 -7.52 -67.59 -6.99
CA ILE A 1025 -8.53 -67.08 -6.03
C ILE A 1025 -9.57 -66.17 -6.72
N LEU A 1026 -9.15 -65.43 -7.76
CA LEU A 1026 -10.03 -64.53 -8.50
C LEU A 1026 -10.70 -65.19 -9.72
N GLY A 1027 -10.26 -66.40 -10.12
CA GLY A 1027 -10.95 -67.26 -11.10
C GLY A 1027 -10.49 -67.12 -12.56
N GLY A 1028 -9.19 -66.85 -12.80
CA GLY A 1028 -8.63 -66.60 -14.13
C GLY A 1028 -7.87 -67.74 -14.78
N ASP A 1029 -7.81 -67.68 -16.12
CA ASP A 1029 -7.17 -68.64 -17.00
C ASP A 1029 -5.67 -68.79 -16.67
N PRO A 1030 -5.19 -70.00 -16.31
CA PRO A 1030 -3.81 -70.22 -15.86
C PRO A 1030 -2.74 -70.09 -16.96
N ASP A 1031 -3.13 -69.93 -18.24
CA ASP A 1031 -2.18 -69.82 -19.37
C ASP A 1031 -1.79 -68.37 -19.73
N LEU A 1032 -2.15 -67.38 -18.91
CA LEU A 1032 -1.83 -65.97 -19.14
C LEU A 1032 -0.51 -65.54 -18.46
N GLU A 1033 0.59 -65.47 -19.21
CA GLU A 1033 1.86 -64.89 -18.71
C GLU A 1033 1.80 -63.35 -18.70
N ILE A 1034 2.00 -62.72 -17.54
CA ILE A 1034 2.12 -61.26 -17.37
C ILE A 1034 3.51 -60.92 -16.80
N ASP A 1035 4.30 -60.16 -17.56
CA ASP A 1035 5.64 -59.67 -17.17
C ASP A 1035 5.51 -58.33 -16.43
N ALA A 1036 5.60 -58.33 -15.09
CA ALA A 1036 5.51 -57.10 -14.28
C ALA A 1036 6.89 -56.45 -14.14
N LYS A 1037 7.07 -55.27 -14.74
CA LYS A 1037 8.26 -54.42 -14.56
C LYS A 1037 7.87 -53.11 -13.86
N PRO A 1038 8.77 -52.50 -13.05
CA PRO A 1038 8.54 -51.17 -12.51
C PRO A 1038 8.36 -50.16 -13.65
N VAL A 1039 7.35 -49.31 -13.56
CA VAL A 1039 7.10 -48.23 -14.52
C VAL A 1039 8.13 -47.13 -14.29
N ASP A 1040 8.80 -46.68 -15.35
CA ASP A 1040 9.75 -45.57 -15.28
C ASP A 1040 9.01 -44.28 -14.86
N GLU A 1041 9.66 -43.40 -14.08
CA GLU A 1041 9.02 -42.17 -13.59
C GLU A 1041 8.51 -41.27 -14.73
N ASN A 1042 9.16 -41.36 -15.89
CA ASN A 1042 8.79 -40.59 -17.08
C ASN A 1042 7.50 -41.09 -17.74
N ASP A 1043 7.14 -42.34 -17.49
CA ASP A 1043 5.96 -43.01 -18.02
C ASP A 1043 4.75 -42.91 -17.07
N LEU A 1044 4.92 -42.27 -15.90
CA LEU A 1044 3.81 -41.99 -14.97
C LEU A 1044 2.89 -40.89 -15.53
N PRO A 1045 1.56 -40.97 -15.25
CA PRO A 1045 0.63 -39.89 -15.57
C PRO A 1045 1.09 -38.55 -14.97
N GLY A 1046 0.96 -37.47 -15.75
CA GLY A 1046 1.51 -36.15 -15.39
C GLY A 1046 1.09 -35.66 -14.01
N GLU A 1047 -0.15 -35.90 -13.60
CA GLU A 1047 -0.65 -35.50 -12.27
C GLU A 1047 0.01 -36.28 -11.13
N MET A 1048 0.33 -37.56 -11.34
CA MET A 1048 1.01 -38.40 -10.36
C MET A 1048 2.50 -38.06 -10.30
N ARG A 1049 3.13 -37.79 -11.45
CA ARG A 1049 4.52 -37.32 -11.52
C ARG A 1049 4.70 -35.96 -10.84
N ASP A 1050 3.81 -35.00 -11.13
CA ASP A 1050 3.82 -33.69 -10.48
C ASP A 1050 3.56 -33.80 -8.96
N ALA A 1051 2.74 -34.76 -8.53
CA ALA A 1051 2.53 -35.03 -7.10
C ALA A 1051 3.79 -35.59 -6.44
N ILE A 1052 4.52 -36.48 -7.11
CA ILE A 1052 5.79 -37.03 -6.64
C ILE A 1052 6.87 -35.94 -6.58
N ASP A 1053 6.96 -35.05 -7.57
CA ASP A 1053 7.92 -33.92 -7.61
C ASP A 1053 7.65 -32.87 -6.51
N ARG A 1054 6.37 -32.61 -6.21
CA ARG A 1054 5.95 -31.74 -5.09
C ARG A 1054 6.36 -32.28 -3.71
N GLU A 1055 6.42 -33.60 -3.55
CA GLU A 1055 6.76 -34.23 -2.27
C GLU A 1055 8.26 -34.50 -2.12
N THR A 1056 8.98 -34.79 -3.21
CA THR A 1056 10.44 -35.00 -3.20
C THR A 1056 11.23 -33.72 -2.93
N THR A 1057 10.70 -32.54 -3.26
CA THR A 1057 11.33 -31.23 -2.95
C THR A 1057 11.37 -30.88 -1.45
N LYS A 1058 10.78 -31.71 -0.57
CA LYS A 1058 10.77 -31.53 0.90
C LYS A 1058 11.64 -32.54 1.68
N GLY A 1059 12.56 -33.24 1.00
CA GLY A 1059 13.54 -34.15 1.64
C GLY A 1059 13.08 -35.60 1.80
N SER A 1060 12.13 -36.05 0.99
CA SER A 1060 11.61 -37.43 0.95
C SER A 1060 12.34 -38.29 -0.09
N GLU A 1061 12.64 -39.56 0.25
CA GLU A 1061 13.20 -40.56 -0.68
C GLU A 1061 12.05 -41.37 -1.33
N LEU A 1062 12.06 -41.48 -2.66
CA LEU A 1062 11.08 -42.25 -3.46
C LEU A 1062 11.48 -43.74 -3.50
N ILE A 1063 10.54 -44.65 -3.23
CA ILE A 1063 10.81 -46.10 -3.33
C ILE A 1063 9.66 -46.84 -4.07
N GLY A 1064 9.66 -46.76 -5.41
CA GLY A 1064 9.03 -47.74 -6.32
C GLY A 1064 7.53 -47.60 -6.64
N SER A 1065 7.15 -48.07 -7.83
CA SER A 1065 5.79 -48.12 -8.41
C SER A 1065 5.38 -49.55 -8.81
N LEU A 1066 4.06 -49.85 -8.86
CA LEU A 1066 3.51 -51.11 -9.39
C LEU A 1066 2.43 -50.83 -10.45
N GLU A 1067 2.54 -51.46 -11.63
CA GLU A 1067 1.55 -51.38 -12.72
C GLU A 1067 0.42 -52.42 -12.52
N GLU A 1068 -0.80 -52.08 -12.97
CA GLU A 1068 -2.07 -52.70 -12.57
C GLU A 1068 -2.22 -54.21 -12.74
N LEU A 1069 -2.90 -54.79 -11.76
CA LEU A 1069 -3.76 -55.95 -11.87
C LEU A 1069 -4.85 -55.75 -12.97
N ILE A 1070 -4.49 -56.08 -14.20
CA ILE A 1070 -5.29 -56.58 -15.35
C ILE A 1070 -6.61 -55.86 -15.77
N SER A 1071 -6.47 -54.85 -16.64
CA SER A 1071 -7.43 -54.56 -17.72
C SER A 1071 -6.75 -54.73 -19.08
N ARG A 1072 -7.42 -55.34 -20.06
CA ARG A 1072 -6.91 -55.50 -21.43
C ARG A 1072 -7.64 -54.54 -22.37
N LEU A 1073 -6.91 -53.89 -23.28
CA LEU A 1073 -7.52 -53.21 -24.42
C LEU A 1073 -7.87 -54.22 -25.52
N ASP A 1074 -9.10 -54.20 -26.00
CA ASP A 1074 -9.47 -55.00 -27.16
C ASP A 1074 -8.84 -54.42 -28.45
N SER A 1075 -8.93 -55.16 -29.57
CA SER A 1075 -8.39 -54.74 -30.87
C SER A 1075 -9.00 -53.45 -31.45
N LYS A 1076 -9.97 -52.84 -30.75
CA LYS A 1076 -10.63 -51.58 -31.10
C LYS A 1076 -10.35 -50.46 -30.09
N GLY A 1077 -9.50 -50.70 -29.09
CA GLY A 1077 -9.09 -49.70 -28.11
C GLY A 1077 -10.07 -49.50 -26.95
N ASN A 1078 -11.01 -50.43 -26.73
CA ASN A 1078 -11.90 -50.37 -25.56
C ASN A 1078 -11.28 -51.13 -24.38
N VAL A 1079 -11.39 -50.56 -23.19
CA VAL A 1079 -10.91 -51.18 -21.94
C VAL A 1079 -11.86 -52.29 -21.54
N GLU A 1080 -11.36 -53.53 -21.52
CA GLU A 1080 -12.04 -54.70 -20.97
C GLU A 1080 -11.42 -55.02 -19.60
N THR A 1081 -12.17 -54.73 -18.54
CA THR A 1081 -11.80 -55.10 -17.16
C THR A 1081 -11.94 -56.61 -17.01
N LEU A 1082 -10.82 -57.31 -16.89
CA LEU A 1082 -10.82 -58.76 -16.77
C LEU A 1082 -11.25 -59.21 -15.35
N TYR A 1083 -11.01 -58.38 -14.32
CA TYR A 1083 -11.43 -58.62 -12.93
C TYR A 1083 -11.85 -57.35 -12.19
N THR A 1084 -12.96 -57.44 -11.45
CA THR A 1084 -13.37 -56.45 -10.45
C THR A 1084 -13.09 -56.97 -9.04
N ILE A 1085 -12.53 -56.12 -8.17
CA ILE A 1085 -12.37 -56.44 -6.75
C ILE A 1085 -13.77 -56.74 -6.16
N PRO A 1086 -14.03 -57.95 -5.61
CA PRO A 1086 -15.34 -58.27 -5.03
C PRO A 1086 -15.62 -57.36 -3.85
N SER A 1087 -16.88 -56.96 -3.64
CA SER A 1087 -17.30 -55.94 -2.66
C SER A 1087 -16.61 -56.08 -1.29
N GLY A 1088 -15.56 -55.30 -1.08
CA GLY A 1088 -14.66 -55.31 0.08
C GLY A 1088 -13.29 -54.71 -0.26
N LYS A 1089 -12.53 -54.27 0.74
CA LYS A 1089 -11.15 -53.79 0.56
C LYS A 1089 -10.19 -54.98 0.48
N VAL A 1090 -9.25 -54.96 -0.45
CA VAL A 1090 -8.15 -55.93 -0.60
C VAL A 1090 -6.92 -55.41 0.10
N ARG A 1091 -6.26 -56.27 0.89
CA ARG A 1091 -5.01 -55.96 1.59
C ARG A 1091 -3.81 -56.31 0.72
N LEU A 1092 -2.96 -55.33 0.48
CA LEU A 1092 -1.74 -55.43 -0.32
C LEU A 1092 -0.51 -55.23 0.58
N THR A 1093 0.51 -56.06 0.41
CA THR A 1093 1.76 -56.03 1.20
C THR A 1093 2.97 -55.96 0.28
N PHE A 1094 3.84 -54.98 0.51
CA PHE A 1094 5.01 -54.65 -0.32
C PHE A 1094 6.30 -54.80 0.47
N PHE A 1095 7.36 -55.31 -0.15
CA PHE A 1095 8.68 -55.48 0.48
C PHE A 1095 9.66 -54.39 0.00
N ILE A 1096 10.30 -53.69 0.94
CA ILE A 1096 11.26 -52.62 0.62
C ILE A 1096 12.66 -53.21 0.37
N LYS A 1097 13.21 -52.97 -0.83
CA LYS A 1097 14.50 -53.54 -1.30
C LYS A 1097 15.76 -52.71 -0.97
N SER A 1098 15.63 -51.48 -0.45
CA SER A 1098 16.75 -50.54 -0.25
C SER A 1098 17.67 -50.92 0.93
N SER A 1099 18.99 -50.77 0.75
CA SER A 1099 20.02 -50.97 1.77
C SER A 1099 20.17 -49.81 2.77
N ASN A 1100 19.49 -48.67 2.54
CA ASN A 1100 19.53 -47.47 3.40
C ASN A 1100 18.21 -47.22 4.14
N LEU A 1101 17.63 -48.28 4.72
CA LEU A 1101 16.46 -48.15 5.60
C LEU A 1101 16.80 -47.33 6.85
N ARG A 1102 16.30 -46.09 6.93
CA ARG A 1102 16.43 -45.25 8.14
C ARG A 1102 15.30 -45.55 9.11
N ALA A 1103 15.57 -46.46 10.05
CA ALA A 1103 14.80 -46.56 11.28
C ALA A 1103 15.16 -45.37 12.20
N ALA A 1104 14.58 -44.19 11.96
CA ALA A 1104 14.32 -43.16 12.99
C ALA A 1104 13.52 -41.97 12.42
N GLY A 1105 12.27 -41.81 12.88
CA GLY A 1105 11.55 -40.53 12.94
C GLY A 1105 10.45 -40.26 11.89
N GLY A 1106 10.47 -40.93 10.73
CA GLY A 1106 9.51 -40.68 9.63
C GLY A 1106 8.44 -41.77 9.45
N GLN A 1107 7.41 -41.49 8.65
CA GLN A 1107 6.33 -42.40 8.27
C GLN A 1107 6.29 -42.64 6.75
N TYR A 1108 5.89 -43.85 6.35
CA TYR A 1108 5.62 -44.19 4.94
C TYR A 1108 4.20 -43.78 4.54
N TYR A 1109 4.01 -43.49 3.26
CA TYR A 1109 2.70 -43.24 2.65
C TYR A 1109 2.68 -43.74 1.19
N ILE A 1110 1.48 -44.06 0.69
CA ILE A 1110 1.24 -44.61 -0.64
C ILE A 1110 0.44 -43.60 -1.44
N LEU A 1111 0.88 -43.27 -2.64
CA LEU A 1111 0.04 -42.57 -3.63
C LEU A 1111 -0.61 -43.59 -4.55
N CYS A 1112 -1.92 -43.50 -4.73
CA CYS A 1112 -2.71 -44.31 -5.64
C CYS A 1112 -3.30 -43.41 -6.73
N TYR A 1113 -2.90 -43.62 -7.98
CA TYR A 1113 -3.56 -43.01 -9.12
C TYR A 1113 -4.57 -43.99 -9.70
N SER A 1114 -5.84 -43.64 -9.59
CA SER A 1114 -6.96 -44.49 -9.99
C SER A 1114 -8.04 -43.62 -10.61
N GLN A 1115 -8.57 -44.01 -11.77
CA GLN A 1115 -9.67 -43.31 -12.46
C GLN A 1115 -9.44 -41.81 -12.70
N GLY A 1116 -8.19 -41.41 -12.92
CA GLY A 1116 -7.84 -40.00 -13.19
C GLY A 1116 -7.62 -39.14 -11.94
N GLU A 1117 -7.60 -39.74 -10.74
CA GLU A 1117 -7.34 -39.00 -9.49
C GLU A 1117 -6.19 -39.63 -8.71
N VAL A 1118 -5.35 -38.78 -8.10
CA VAL A 1118 -4.30 -39.19 -7.15
C VAL A 1118 -4.84 -39.13 -5.73
N SER A 1119 -4.79 -40.25 -5.01
CA SER A 1119 -5.20 -40.38 -3.61
C SER A 1119 -4.03 -40.86 -2.73
N THR A 1120 -4.04 -40.54 -1.43
CA THR A 1120 -2.98 -40.96 -0.50
C THR A 1120 -3.51 -41.97 0.52
N ILE A 1121 -2.78 -43.07 0.72
CA ILE A 1121 -3.08 -44.13 1.69
C ILE A 1121 -1.93 -44.21 2.68
N ILE A 1122 -2.22 -44.26 3.98
CA ILE A 1122 -1.19 -44.48 5.01
C ILE A 1122 -1.07 -45.99 5.23
N PRO A 1123 0.07 -46.61 4.92
CA PRO A 1123 0.28 -48.01 5.14
C PRO A 1123 0.79 -48.30 6.56
N GLU A 1124 0.57 -49.52 7.01
CA GLU A 1124 1.24 -50.09 8.16
C GLU A 1124 2.65 -50.56 7.75
N TYR A 1125 3.68 -50.06 8.43
CA TYR A 1125 5.07 -50.46 8.17
C TYR A 1125 5.56 -51.40 9.27
N ASP A 1126 5.97 -52.59 8.87
CA ASP A 1126 6.64 -53.55 9.75
C ASP A 1126 8.17 -53.51 9.51
N PRO A 1127 8.94 -52.95 10.46
CA PRO A 1127 10.39 -52.85 10.35
C PRO A 1127 11.12 -54.20 10.46
N GLU A 1128 10.53 -55.23 11.07
CA GLU A 1128 11.16 -56.55 11.21
C GLU A 1128 11.12 -57.33 9.90
N SER A 1129 9.97 -57.33 9.22
CA SER A 1129 9.80 -57.96 7.91
C SER A 1129 10.14 -57.07 6.71
N ARG A 1130 10.40 -55.77 6.95
CA ARG A 1130 10.63 -54.71 5.95
C ARG A 1130 9.47 -54.58 4.97
N THR A 1131 8.25 -54.70 5.48
CA THR A 1131 7.05 -54.65 4.67
C THR A 1131 6.19 -53.42 4.94
N VAL A 1132 5.49 -52.99 3.91
CA VAL A 1132 4.52 -51.90 3.94
C VAL A 1132 3.19 -52.48 3.47
N THR A 1133 2.16 -52.40 4.31
CA THR A 1133 0.87 -53.06 4.10
C THR A 1133 -0.25 -52.04 4.11
N PHE A 1134 -1.17 -52.09 3.14
CA PHE A 1134 -2.34 -51.22 3.11
C PHE A 1134 -3.54 -51.89 2.45
N GLU A 1135 -4.73 -51.35 2.69
CA GLU A 1135 -5.98 -51.86 2.13
C GLU A 1135 -6.53 -50.89 1.09
N THR A 1136 -6.97 -51.42 -0.05
CA THR A 1136 -7.59 -50.64 -1.14
C THR A 1136 -8.80 -51.37 -1.71
N ASP A 1137 -9.84 -50.62 -2.03
CA ASP A 1137 -11.01 -51.07 -2.82
C ASP A 1137 -10.97 -50.55 -4.26
N ARG A 1138 -9.89 -49.85 -4.64
CA ARG A 1138 -9.70 -49.24 -5.97
C ARG A 1138 -8.54 -49.88 -6.72
N MET A 1139 -8.74 -50.09 -8.02
CA MET A 1139 -7.72 -50.51 -8.98
C MET A 1139 -6.96 -49.29 -9.47
N GLY A 1140 -5.62 -49.30 -9.46
CA GLY A 1140 -4.80 -48.15 -9.85
C GLY A 1140 -3.30 -48.40 -9.75
N ILE A 1141 -2.51 -47.39 -10.14
CA ILE A 1141 -1.05 -47.39 -10.01
C ILE A 1141 -0.69 -46.91 -8.60
N PHE A 1142 0.16 -47.66 -7.89
CA PHE A 1142 0.57 -47.34 -6.52
C PHE A 1142 2.05 -46.97 -6.45
N SER A 1143 2.40 -45.94 -5.66
CA SER A 1143 3.77 -45.48 -5.41
C SER A 1143 4.05 -45.28 -3.92
N VAL A 1144 5.21 -45.71 -3.42
CA VAL A 1144 5.57 -45.63 -1.98
C VAL A 1144 6.55 -44.47 -1.71
N LEU A 1145 6.25 -43.69 -0.67
CA LEU A 1145 7.01 -42.51 -0.25
C LEU A 1145 7.34 -42.54 1.27
N TYR A 1146 8.41 -41.86 1.68
CA TYR A 1146 8.86 -41.75 3.08
C TYR A 1146 9.15 -40.30 3.50
N GLY A 1147 8.60 -39.82 4.63
CA GLY A 1147 8.79 -38.44 5.11
C GLY A 1147 8.78 -38.25 6.65
N GLN A 1148 9.39 -37.19 7.17
CA GLN A 1148 9.50 -36.86 8.61
C GLN A 1148 8.42 -35.85 9.06
N PRO A 1149 7.87 -35.93 10.29
CA PRO A 1149 6.87 -34.98 10.78
C PRO A 1149 7.49 -33.60 11.09
N THR A 1150 6.84 -32.52 10.64
CA THR A 1150 7.22 -31.12 10.97
C THR A 1150 6.70 -30.68 12.34
N THR A 1151 7.43 -29.77 13.00
CA THR A 1151 7.08 -29.18 14.31
C THR A 1151 6.07 -28.03 14.19
N ALA A 1152 5.25 -27.87 15.24
CA ALA A 1152 3.97 -27.17 15.31
C ALA A 1152 3.97 -25.62 15.20
N ASN A 1153 4.68 -25.03 14.25
CA ASN A 1153 4.51 -23.62 13.87
C ASN A 1153 4.74 -23.45 12.38
N GLU A 1154 3.70 -23.64 11.57
CA GLU A 1154 3.76 -23.31 10.15
C GLU A 1154 3.20 -21.89 9.91
N ARG A 1155 4.06 -21.04 9.35
CA ARG A 1155 3.69 -19.73 8.82
C ARG A 1155 3.40 -19.90 7.34
N ILE A 1156 2.17 -19.64 6.92
CA ILE A 1156 1.75 -19.78 5.53
C ILE A 1156 1.67 -18.39 4.91
N THR A 1157 2.41 -18.18 3.82
CA THR A 1157 2.46 -16.89 3.09
C THR A 1157 2.09 -17.12 1.64
N ASP A 1158 1.14 -16.36 1.09
CA ASP A 1158 0.82 -16.37 -0.35
C ASP A 1158 1.18 -15.04 -1.06
N GLY A 1159 1.81 -14.10 -0.35
CA GLY A 1159 2.17 -12.79 -0.89
C GLY A 1159 1.06 -11.74 -0.81
N LYS A 1160 -0.14 -12.05 -0.29
CA LYS A 1160 -1.20 -11.06 -0.05
C LYS A 1160 -1.82 -11.12 1.35
N ALA A 1161 -1.77 -12.25 2.07
CA ALA A 1161 -2.07 -12.34 3.52
C ALA A 1161 -1.26 -13.48 4.20
N PHE A 1162 -1.09 -13.43 5.53
CA PHE A 1162 -0.37 -14.47 6.29
C PHE A 1162 -1.32 -15.21 7.24
N ILE A 1163 -1.56 -16.51 7.02
CA ILE A 1163 -2.34 -17.35 7.93
C ILE A 1163 -1.36 -18.06 8.88
N GLN A 1164 -1.54 -17.89 10.18
CA GLN A 1164 -0.69 -18.53 11.19
C GLN A 1164 -1.50 -19.55 11.97
N VAL A 1165 -1.05 -20.80 11.98
CA VAL A 1165 -1.69 -21.86 12.78
C VAL A 1165 -0.79 -22.21 13.96
N VAL A 1166 -1.30 -22.05 15.18
CA VAL A 1166 -0.56 -22.23 16.43
C VAL A 1166 -1.29 -23.20 17.34
N THR A 1167 -0.56 -24.08 18.01
CA THR A 1167 -1.09 -24.87 19.12
C THR A 1167 -0.83 -24.15 20.44
N ASN A 1168 -1.88 -23.76 21.16
CA ASN A 1168 -1.79 -22.97 22.40
C ASN A 1168 -2.48 -23.68 23.57
N GLY A 1169 -1.73 -24.48 24.32
CA GLY A 1169 -2.29 -25.34 25.37
C GLY A 1169 -3.14 -26.46 24.78
N ASP A 1170 -4.41 -26.56 25.18
CA ASP A 1170 -5.34 -27.62 24.72
C ASP A 1170 -6.19 -27.21 23.49
N ARG A 1171 -5.74 -26.22 22.70
CA ARG A 1171 -6.46 -25.75 21.52
C ARG A 1171 -5.54 -25.47 20.32
N ILE A 1172 -6.10 -25.58 19.12
CA ILE A 1172 -5.53 -25.13 17.85
C ILE A 1172 -6.13 -23.76 17.51
N GLU A 1173 -5.29 -22.80 17.16
CA GLU A 1173 -5.70 -21.45 16.77
C GLU A 1173 -5.27 -21.17 15.33
N ILE A 1174 -6.19 -20.70 14.49
CA ILE A 1174 -5.94 -20.26 13.12
C ILE A 1174 -6.11 -18.74 13.09
N HIS A 1175 -5.02 -18.03 12.85
CA HIS A 1175 -4.93 -16.57 12.88
C HIS A 1175 -4.99 -16.01 11.45
N ASN A 1176 -5.63 -14.84 11.29
CA ASN A 1176 -5.77 -14.08 10.04
C ASN A 1176 -6.45 -14.84 8.88
N LEU A 1177 -7.47 -15.66 9.18
CA LEU A 1177 -8.28 -16.27 8.13
C LEU A 1177 -9.25 -15.22 7.54
N PRO A 1178 -9.14 -14.85 6.24
CA PRO A 1178 -9.91 -13.75 5.67
C PRO A 1178 -11.43 -13.97 5.70
N THR A 1179 -12.19 -12.88 5.86
CA THR A 1179 -13.66 -12.93 5.92
C THR A 1179 -14.27 -13.48 4.62
N GLY A 1180 -15.09 -14.54 4.72
CA GLY A 1180 -15.77 -15.16 3.59
C GLY A 1180 -15.07 -16.40 3.01
N ILE A 1181 -13.87 -16.75 3.48
CA ILE A 1181 -13.14 -17.93 3.02
C ILE A 1181 -13.56 -19.17 3.83
N PRO A 1182 -14.06 -20.25 3.20
CA PRO A 1182 -14.41 -21.47 3.91
C PRO A 1182 -13.15 -22.21 4.37
N TYR A 1183 -13.21 -22.76 5.58
CA TYR A 1183 -12.19 -23.64 6.12
C TYR A 1183 -12.81 -24.92 6.68
N GLN A 1184 -12.06 -26.01 6.57
CA GLN A 1184 -12.46 -27.33 7.09
C GLN A 1184 -11.27 -27.95 7.80
N ILE A 1185 -11.50 -28.66 8.88
CA ILE A 1185 -10.48 -29.38 9.63
C ILE A 1185 -10.90 -30.84 9.67
N PHE A 1186 -10.02 -31.70 9.19
CA PHE A 1186 -10.19 -33.14 9.13
C PHE A 1186 -9.24 -33.80 10.12
N ASP A 1187 -9.68 -34.88 10.74
CA ASP A 1187 -8.73 -35.83 11.32
C ASP A 1187 -8.04 -36.63 10.19
N PHE A 1188 -7.00 -37.39 10.51
CA PHE A 1188 -6.26 -38.18 9.52
C PHE A 1188 -7.03 -39.39 8.97
N SER A 1189 -8.25 -39.65 9.44
CA SER A 1189 -9.17 -40.60 8.81
C SER A 1189 -10.00 -39.97 7.69
N GLY A 1190 -9.80 -38.67 7.43
CA GLY A 1190 -10.55 -37.90 6.43
C GLY A 1190 -11.92 -37.45 6.92
N ARG A 1191 -12.23 -37.64 8.21
CA ARG A 1191 -13.47 -37.19 8.81
C ARG A 1191 -13.34 -35.72 9.19
N MET A 1192 -14.27 -34.89 8.72
CA MET A 1192 -14.32 -33.48 9.11
C MET A 1192 -14.72 -33.38 10.59
N VAL A 1193 -13.83 -32.81 11.39
CA VAL A 1193 -13.97 -32.66 12.85
C VAL A 1193 -14.30 -31.21 13.25
N TYR A 1194 -14.00 -30.24 12.38
CA TYR A 1194 -14.35 -28.83 12.58
C TYR A 1194 -14.38 -28.08 11.25
N GLY A 1195 -15.04 -26.93 11.16
CA GLY A 1195 -15.08 -26.14 9.92
C GLY A 1195 -16.06 -24.97 9.99
N GLY A 1196 -15.91 -24.01 9.09
CA GLY A 1196 -16.70 -22.78 9.09
C GLY A 1196 -16.32 -21.84 7.94
N ILE A 1197 -16.76 -20.59 8.05
CA ILE A 1197 -16.35 -19.51 7.16
C ILE A 1197 -15.52 -18.53 7.98
N GLY A 1198 -14.34 -18.15 7.49
CA GLY A 1198 -13.50 -17.14 8.10
C GLY A 1198 -14.28 -15.86 8.30
N ASN A 1199 -14.10 -15.25 9.47
CA ASN A 1199 -14.80 -14.03 9.88
C ASN A 1199 -13.83 -12.86 10.13
N GLY A 1200 -12.58 -12.99 9.67
CA GLY A 1200 -11.53 -11.99 9.86
C GLY A 1200 -10.78 -12.11 11.19
N GLY A 1201 -11.30 -12.88 12.16
CA GLY A 1201 -10.71 -13.05 13.49
C GLY A 1201 -9.85 -14.31 13.66
N ILE A 1202 -9.36 -14.53 14.90
CA ILE A 1202 -8.64 -15.76 15.30
C ILE A 1202 -9.67 -16.85 15.63
N LEU A 1203 -9.58 -17.97 14.92
CA LEU A 1203 -10.43 -19.13 15.14
C LEU A 1203 -9.76 -20.10 16.10
N SER A 1204 -10.33 -20.29 17.27
CA SER A 1204 -9.87 -21.29 18.24
C SER A 1204 -10.74 -22.54 18.21
N TRP A 1205 -10.11 -23.69 18.03
CA TRP A 1205 -10.76 -24.99 18.09
C TRP A 1205 -10.08 -25.90 19.11
N ASN A 1206 -10.87 -26.53 19.97
CA ASN A 1206 -10.37 -27.51 20.93
C ASN A 1206 -10.62 -28.92 20.37
N PRO A 1207 -9.60 -29.60 19.83
CA PRO A 1207 -9.74 -30.99 19.38
C PRO A 1207 -10.07 -31.92 20.55
N ALA A 1208 -10.98 -32.87 20.32
CA ALA A 1208 -11.41 -33.83 21.34
C ALA A 1208 -10.32 -34.83 21.74
N THR A 1209 -9.32 -35.05 20.86
CA THR A 1209 -8.20 -35.98 21.05
C THR A 1209 -6.88 -35.34 20.63
N LYS A 1210 -5.76 -35.68 21.28
CA LYS A 1210 -4.42 -35.28 20.82
C LYS A 1210 -4.03 -36.09 19.59
N GLY A 1211 -3.47 -35.44 18.56
CA GLY A 1211 -3.23 -36.05 17.26
C GLY A 1211 -2.97 -35.02 16.16
N ALA A 1212 -2.71 -35.52 14.95
CA ALA A 1212 -2.55 -34.67 13.78
C ALA A 1212 -3.91 -34.35 13.13
N TYR A 1213 -4.02 -33.20 12.47
CA TYR A 1213 -5.19 -32.76 11.71
C TYR A 1213 -4.79 -32.15 10.37
N ILE A 1214 -5.72 -32.14 9.40
CA ILE A 1214 -5.57 -31.50 8.09
C ILE A 1214 -6.54 -30.32 8.04
N ILE A 1215 -6.03 -29.11 7.87
CA ILE A 1215 -6.83 -27.91 7.68
C ILE A 1215 -6.87 -27.58 6.19
N TYR A 1216 -8.06 -27.51 5.62
CA TYR A 1216 -8.32 -27.10 4.25
C TYR A 1216 -8.84 -25.67 4.21
N ILE A 1217 -8.17 -24.77 3.49
CA ILE A 1217 -8.55 -23.36 3.31
C ILE A 1217 -8.35 -22.99 1.84
N GLU A 1218 -9.40 -22.50 1.18
CA GLU A 1218 -9.35 -21.95 -0.18
C GLU A 1218 -8.60 -22.82 -1.21
N GLY A 1219 -8.91 -24.11 -1.29
CA GLY A 1219 -8.28 -25.00 -2.26
C GLY A 1219 -6.97 -25.66 -1.81
N LYS A 1220 -6.45 -25.33 -0.62
CA LYS A 1220 -5.15 -25.80 -0.12
C LYS A 1220 -5.29 -26.53 1.22
N SER A 1221 -4.56 -27.64 1.37
CA SER A 1221 -4.53 -28.46 2.59
C SER A 1221 -3.24 -28.26 3.38
N TYR A 1222 -3.34 -28.12 4.69
CA TYR A 1222 -2.24 -27.90 5.62
C TYR A 1222 -2.28 -28.92 6.74
N LYS A 1223 -1.12 -29.49 7.09
CA LYS A 1223 -1.03 -30.51 8.15
C LYS A 1223 -0.56 -29.87 9.44
N ILE A 1224 -1.28 -30.13 10.52
CA ILE A 1224 -0.93 -29.65 11.86
C ILE A 1224 -0.88 -30.80 12.86
N SER A 1225 -0.04 -30.69 13.89
CA SER A 1225 0.06 -31.68 14.97
C SER A 1225 -0.27 -31.02 16.31
N PHE A 1226 -1.21 -31.60 17.06
CA PHE A 1226 -1.70 -31.11 18.36
C PHE A 1226 -1.52 -32.13 19.49
#